data_AF-A0A9E2K085-F1
#
_entry.id   AF-A0A9E2K085-F1
#
_cell.length_a   1.000
_cell.length_b   1.000
_cell.length_c   1.000
_cell.angle_alpha   90.00
_cell.angle_beta   90.00
_cell.angle_gamma   90.00
#
_symmetry.space_group_name_H-M   'P 1'
#
loop_
_entity.id
_entity.type
_entity.pdbx_description
1 polymer ?
#
loop_
_entity_poly.entity_id
_entity_poly.type
_entity_poly.pdbx_seq_one_letter_code
_entity_poly.pdbx_strand_id
1 'polypeptide(L)'
;MSQVSATLPSVTDLKIEFPPELPVSARVPEIMAALQAHQVVIVCGETGSGKTTQLPKIALAMGRGQAGPTAPGGKPARPKRIGHTQPRRIAASSVAKRIAQELQTPLGDVVGFKIRFQDRLSKNASVKLMTDGILLAETQTDPLLEAYDTLIIDEAHERSLNIDFLLGYLKQILPRRPDLKIIVTSATIDAERFARHFASRQGPAPVLMVSGRTFPVEQRWRPFEESRDYGLNEAIADAVDELWQGGKGGDILIFLPGEREIREAADHLRGHLSHQAHTRQADVLPLFSRLSQAEQDRVFETSGGRRIVLATNVAETSLTVPGIRYVIDTGTARVKRYSLRSKVEQLQVEPISQAAANQRAGRCGRVADGICIRLYDEADFAARPRFTDPEILRSSLAGVILRMKALHLGGVEDFPFIEAPSGRAIADGYQLLAELGAVDEQNALTPIGRELARLPLDPRVGRMILAAREQQALDEVLVIASALSIQDVRDRPLEAQAQADQQHAKFDDEKSEFSGYLNLWRWIHAARGGEAGLPKRKTPGAPGQGKASASAKPALVPQGAQHQAGEMPTHKLSNRQYEALLRQNYLSPRRIREWRDTHSQLLTVVTEQGWKLNPAPASYEQIHKAMLAGLLGNIGCKLDDEDIYLGARGIKFHRHPGAHLKKRPGRWIVVAELVETTRLFGRGIAAIEPTWLEAVGGHLLKKQLLDPHWEKKSGEVVALERATLYGLVVYSGRRRPYATIDPTGARERFIREALVQGDWETRLPFLSANQKLVAKVEELEHKSRRQDVLVDDELIFAFYDAQIPPDVCNARQLEAWWQQAVRQQPRLLHLSREELMRHEAAGITTDAFPRTVRLGGVDCAAQYLHEPGDPRDGVTVTVPLFVLNQVSEARCEWLVPGMLKDKIQALLKSLPQKPRSRFVPLPDNASRLAEALRVPERFAQGSLTDVLLKTVRDETSLDVKRTDFKLDMVPAHLFMNLRVVDEHGRQLGMGRNLGALKAEWGGQARGAFQALAQLKDSLAPILTQSPDTAGGPAATAPAKAKTPERTPASAETRYTDWSFGELPELMEIRKGGQTLIGFPALMDGGDAVFIEVFDEPEVAASRHRKGLLRLVALQIRDALKYLEKNIPDLQKMAVAYMPLGTQEELREQIIDVALE
;
A
#
# COMPACT_ATOMS: atom_id res chain seq x y z
N MET A 1 44.71 -35.80 47.80
CA MET A 1 44.29 -34.79 48.81
C MET A 1 42.83 -34.48 48.59
N SER A 2 42.03 -34.37 49.66
CA SER A 2 40.62 -33.99 49.58
C SER A 2 40.48 -32.48 49.35
N GLN A 3 39.92 -32.07 48.20
CA GLN A 3 39.41 -30.71 48.05
C GLN A 3 37.99 -30.63 48.60
N VAL A 4 37.77 -29.67 49.49
CA VAL A 4 36.48 -29.44 50.15
C VAL A 4 35.45 -29.01 49.11
N SER A 5 34.28 -29.66 49.09
CA SER A 5 33.14 -29.19 48.31
C SER A 5 32.56 -27.94 48.99
N ALA A 6 33.03 -26.77 48.55
CA ALA A 6 32.52 -25.49 49.04
C ALA A 6 31.03 -25.38 48.72
N THR A 7 30.21 -25.34 49.77
CA THR A 7 28.77 -25.13 49.64
C THR A 7 28.52 -23.72 49.12
N LEU A 8 27.75 -23.57 48.04
CA LEU A 8 27.36 -22.24 47.55
C LEU A 8 26.57 -21.51 48.65
N PRO A 9 26.86 -20.23 48.94
CA PRO A 9 26.16 -19.49 49.97
C PRO A 9 24.67 -19.38 49.63
N SER A 10 23.81 -19.50 50.64
CA SER A 10 22.38 -19.28 50.44
C SER A 10 22.09 -17.78 50.31
N VAL A 11 20.97 -17.43 49.66
CA VAL A 11 20.56 -16.02 49.53
C VAL A 11 20.29 -15.40 50.91
N THR A 12 19.91 -16.22 51.89
CA THR A 12 19.76 -15.89 53.30
C THR A 12 21.07 -15.57 54.04
N ASP A 13 22.24 -15.92 53.48
CA ASP A 13 23.56 -15.59 54.05
C ASP A 13 24.15 -14.29 53.48
N LEU A 14 23.48 -13.64 52.51
CA LEU A 14 24.01 -12.47 51.81
C LEU A 14 23.79 -11.17 52.60
N LYS A 15 24.89 -10.49 52.91
CA LYS A 15 24.87 -9.13 53.50
C LYS A 15 24.55 -8.09 52.41
N ILE A 16 23.27 -7.73 52.26
CA ILE A 16 22.82 -6.74 51.27
C ILE A 16 22.90 -5.33 51.86
N GLU A 17 23.85 -4.51 51.39
CA GLU A 17 24.02 -3.12 51.79
C GLU A 17 23.59 -2.13 50.69
N PHE A 18 22.99 -1.00 51.08
CA PHE A 18 22.52 0.07 50.18
C PHE A 18 23.37 1.34 50.39
N PRO A 19 24.15 1.81 49.39
CA PRO A 19 25.05 2.95 49.59
C PRO A 19 24.29 4.26 49.85
N PRO A 20 24.51 4.98 50.97
CA PRO A 20 23.71 6.13 51.39
C PRO A 20 23.90 7.39 50.52
N GLU A 21 24.92 7.40 49.66
CA GLU A 21 25.14 8.46 48.67
C GLU A 21 24.21 8.35 47.44
N LEU A 22 23.65 7.17 47.17
CA LEU A 22 22.73 6.95 46.04
C LEU A 22 21.29 7.35 46.42
N PRO A 23 20.61 8.22 45.64
CA PRO A 23 19.27 8.68 45.98
C PRO A 23 18.20 7.58 46.17
N VAL A 24 18.29 6.48 45.41
CA VAL A 24 17.37 5.34 45.54
C VAL A 24 17.47 4.67 46.92
N SER A 25 18.64 4.70 47.57
CA SER A 25 18.87 4.06 48.88
C SER A 25 18.00 4.69 49.98
N ALA A 26 17.78 6.00 49.92
CA ALA A 26 16.89 6.72 50.83
C ALA A 26 15.39 6.37 50.64
N ARG A 27 15.02 5.77 49.49
CA ARG A 27 13.65 5.40 49.14
C ARG A 27 13.38 3.89 49.30
N VAL A 28 14.35 3.11 49.79
CA VAL A 28 14.24 1.65 49.96
C VAL A 28 12.97 1.21 50.72
N PRO A 29 12.59 1.80 51.89
CA PRO A 29 11.40 1.36 52.62
C PRO A 29 10.10 1.58 51.84
N GLU A 30 10.01 2.69 51.11
CA GLU A 30 8.86 3.06 50.27
C GLU A 30 8.74 2.15 49.04
N ILE A 31 9.86 1.82 48.40
CA ILE A 31 9.93 0.85 47.30
C ILE A 31 9.52 -0.54 47.81
N MET A 32 9.99 -0.98 48.97
CA MET A 32 9.59 -2.27 49.56
C MET A 32 8.09 -2.31 49.89
N ALA A 33 7.54 -1.26 50.51
CA ALA A 33 6.11 -1.16 50.82
C ALA A 33 5.24 -1.17 49.55
N ALA A 34 5.63 -0.42 48.51
CA ALA A 34 4.93 -0.42 47.23
C ALA A 34 4.97 -1.81 46.55
N LEU A 35 6.13 -2.48 46.56
CA LEU A 35 6.30 -3.83 46.02
C LEU A 35 5.61 -4.92 46.84
N GLN A 36 5.31 -4.71 48.12
CA GLN A 36 4.41 -5.57 48.89
C GLN A 36 2.97 -5.38 48.41
N ALA A 37 2.45 -4.15 48.48
CA ALA A 37 1.05 -3.84 48.23
C ALA A 37 0.60 -4.02 46.76
N HIS A 38 1.44 -3.70 45.77
CA HIS A 38 1.05 -3.63 44.36
C HIS A 38 1.74 -4.72 43.52
N GLN A 39 1.10 -5.18 42.44
CA GLN A 39 1.69 -6.16 41.52
C GLN A 39 2.71 -5.52 40.57
N VAL A 40 2.49 -4.25 40.20
CA VAL A 40 3.36 -3.44 39.34
C VAL A 40 3.73 -2.16 40.07
N VAL A 41 4.98 -1.72 39.97
CA VAL A 41 5.46 -0.43 40.48
C VAL A 41 6.27 0.27 39.39
N ILE A 42 6.03 1.57 39.19
CA ILE A 42 6.81 2.42 38.28
C ILE A 42 7.84 3.19 39.11
N VAL A 43 9.12 3.09 38.80
CA VAL A 43 10.20 3.77 39.56
C VAL A 43 10.93 4.76 38.64
N CYS A 44 10.64 6.04 38.85
CA CYS A 44 11.14 7.12 38.02
C CYS A 44 12.25 7.89 38.71
N GLY A 45 13.25 8.32 37.94
CA GLY A 45 14.37 9.11 38.44
C GLY A 45 15.50 9.18 37.44
N GLU A 46 16.37 10.17 37.56
CA GLU A 46 17.39 10.44 36.54
C GLU A 46 18.43 9.32 36.42
N THR A 47 19.18 9.32 35.32
CA THR A 47 20.33 8.43 35.14
C THR A 47 21.40 8.75 36.20
N GLY A 48 21.90 7.73 36.91
CA GLY A 48 22.82 7.91 38.05
C GLY A 48 22.17 7.84 39.44
N SER A 49 20.84 7.94 39.55
CA SER A 49 20.09 7.82 40.82
C SER A 49 20.21 6.45 41.54
N GLY A 50 20.86 5.46 40.92
CA GLY A 50 21.11 4.12 41.49
C GLY A 50 20.06 3.05 41.16
N LYS A 51 18.91 3.40 40.57
CA LYS A 51 17.78 2.48 40.26
C LYS A 51 18.25 1.12 39.72
N THR A 52 19.01 1.14 38.63
CA THR A 52 19.53 -0.03 37.91
C THR A 52 20.45 -0.94 38.72
N THR A 53 21.14 -0.46 39.76
CA THR A 53 21.97 -1.33 40.61
C THR A 53 21.27 -1.74 41.90
N GLN A 54 20.40 -0.88 42.46
CA GLN A 54 19.78 -1.15 43.77
C GLN A 54 18.42 -1.88 43.67
N LEU A 55 17.61 -1.70 42.63
CA LEU A 55 16.29 -2.36 42.54
C LEU A 55 16.37 -3.91 42.61
N PRO A 56 17.34 -4.59 41.97
CA PRO A 56 17.51 -6.04 42.16
C PRO A 56 17.91 -6.42 43.59
N LYS A 57 18.73 -5.58 44.25
CA LYS A 57 19.16 -5.78 45.64
C LYS A 57 18.00 -5.59 46.63
N ILE A 58 17.11 -4.63 46.36
CA ILE A 58 15.85 -4.46 47.11
C ILE A 58 14.97 -5.70 46.95
N ALA A 59 14.79 -6.22 45.74
CA ALA A 59 14.01 -7.43 45.50
C ALA A 59 14.62 -8.66 46.22
N LEU A 60 15.94 -8.86 46.14
CA LEU A 60 16.65 -9.91 46.89
C LEU A 60 16.42 -9.81 48.40
N ALA A 61 16.51 -8.60 48.97
CA ALA A 61 16.27 -8.35 50.39
C ALA A 61 14.80 -8.59 50.81
N MET A 62 13.85 -8.58 49.86
CA MET A 62 12.46 -9.00 50.06
C MET A 62 12.24 -10.52 49.85
N GLY A 63 13.31 -11.32 49.76
CA GLY A 63 13.23 -12.78 49.57
C GLY A 63 12.90 -13.21 48.14
N ARG A 64 12.94 -12.31 47.15
CA ARG A 64 12.72 -12.63 45.73
C ARG A 64 13.96 -13.25 45.09
N GLY A 65 13.77 -13.99 44.00
CA GLY A 65 14.84 -14.72 43.33
C GLY A 65 15.32 -15.97 44.08
N GLN A 66 14.45 -16.56 44.90
CA GLN A 66 14.76 -17.74 45.71
C GLN A 66 13.94 -18.96 45.25
N ALA A 67 14.33 -20.15 45.72
CA ALA A 67 13.46 -21.33 45.61
C ALA A 67 12.30 -21.20 46.60
N GLY A 68 11.06 -21.33 46.10
CA GLY A 68 9.89 -21.38 46.97
C GLY A 68 9.93 -22.60 47.90
N PRO A 69 9.22 -22.57 49.05
CA PRO A 69 9.16 -23.71 49.96
C PRO A 69 8.63 -24.94 49.23
N THR A 70 9.25 -26.10 49.50
CA THR A 70 8.80 -27.39 48.97
C THR A 70 7.36 -27.68 49.41
N ALA A 71 6.47 -27.90 48.46
CA ALA A 71 5.10 -28.28 48.76
C ALA A 71 5.09 -29.64 49.50
N PRO A 72 4.30 -29.80 50.58
CA PRO A 72 4.13 -31.08 51.24
C PRO A 72 3.51 -32.07 50.23
N GLY A 73 4.22 -33.17 49.96
CA GLY A 73 3.86 -34.13 48.90
C GLY A 73 4.85 -34.27 47.75
N GLY A 74 5.95 -33.49 47.72
CA GLY A 74 7.17 -33.94 47.03
C GLY A 74 7.28 -33.65 45.52
N LYS A 75 7.27 -32.37 45.14
CA LYS A 75 8.08 -31.88 44.01
C LYS A 75 8.93 -30.70 44.49
N PRO A 76 10.25 -30.65 44.19
CA PRO A 76 11.04 -29.46 44.47
C PRO A 76 10.47 -28.29 43.67
N ALA A 77 10.26 -27.15 44.33
CA ALA A 77 9.83 -25.94 43.64
C ALA A 77 10.90 -25.53 42.62
N ARG A 78 10.48 -25.14 41.40
CA ARG A 78 11.40 -24.53 40.43
C ARG A 78 12.01 -23.28 41.09
N PRO A 79 13.35 -23.12 41.13
CA PRO A 79 13.96 -21.92 41.66
C PRO A 79 13.56 -20.72 40.80
N LYS A 80 12.90 -19.73 41.40
CA LYS A 80 12.48 -18.52 40.71
C LYS A 80 13.57 -17.47 40.76
N ARG A 81 13.53 -16.55 39.80
CA ARG A 81 14.57 -15.53 39.60
C ARG A 81 13.99 -14.12 39.53
N ILE A 82 14.82 -13.16 39.87
CA ILE A 82 14.66 -11.76 39.49
C ILE A 82 15.26 -11.61 38.09
N GLY A 83 14.41 -11.44 37.08
CA GLY A 83 14.84 -11.10 35.73
C GLY A 83 14.95 -9.59 35.59
N HIS A 84 16.03 -9.09 34.98
CA HIS A 84 16.25 -7.66 34.80
C HIS A 84 16.67 -7.40 33.36
N THR A 85 15.80 -6.75 32.58
CA THR A 85 16.07 -6.45 31.17
C THR A 85 16.78 -5.10 31.01
N GLN A 86 17.52 -4.97 29.91
CA GLN A 86 18.24 -3.77 29.51
C GLN A 86 18.14 -3.66 27.98
N PRO A 87 18.00 -2.45 27.39
CA PRO A 87 17.99 -2.30 25.94
C PRO A 87 19.34 -2.66 25.30
N ARG A 88 20.45 -2.51 26.03
CA ARG A 88 21.82 -2.60 25.50
C ARG A 88 22.61 -3.76 26.12
N ARG A 89 23.23 -4.60 25.27
CA ARG A 89 24.06 -5.76 25.69
C ARG A 89 25.17 -5.39 26.68
N ILE A 90 25.84 -4.26 26.43
CA ILE A 90 26.92 -3.76 27.30
C ILE A 90 26.38 -3.46 28.69
N ALA A 91 25.25 -2.75 28.79
CA ALA A 91 24.60 -2.40 30.06
C ALA A 91 24.24 -3.65 30.88
N ALA A 92 23.58 -4.66 30.28
CA ALA A 92 23.30 -5.92 30.97
C ALA A 92 24.57 -6.57 31.56
N SER A 93 25.69 -6.55 30.82
CA SER A 93 26.95 -7.14 31.28
C SER A 93 27.69 -6.30 32.34
N SER A 94 27.60 -4.96 32.29
CA SER A 94 28.26 -4.06 33.24
C SER A 94 27.47 -3.92 34.54
N VAL A 95 26.14 -3.87 34.46
CA VAL A 95 25.24 -3.87 35.61
C VAL A 95 25.38 -5.19 36.38
N ALA A 96 25.41 -6.34 35.69
CA ALA A 96 25.65 -7.63 36.36
C ALA A 96 26.99 -7.67 37.11
N LYS A 97 28.08 -7.19 36.49
CA LYS A 97 29.40 -7.05 37.13
C LYS A 97 29.32 -6.15 38.37
N ARG A 98 28.66 -5.00 38.26
CA ARG A 98 28.56 -4.01 39.34
C ARG A 98 27.73 -4.51 40.52
N ILE A 99 26.59 -5.17 40.28
CA ILE A 99 25.78 -5.73 41.36
C ILE A 99 26.50 -6.92 42.02
N ALA A 100 27.18 -7.78 41.25
CA ALA A 100 28.01 -8.85 41.82
C ALA A 100 29.13 -8.31 42.73
N GLN A 101 29.80 -7.23 42.30
CA GLN A 101 30.80 -6.51 43.12
C GLN A 101 30.19 -5.90 44.39
N GLU A 102 29.04 -5.22 44.30
CA GLU A 102 28.35 -4.63 45.46
C GLU A 102 27.81 -5.67 46.44
N LEU A 103 27.50 -6.89 45.97
CA LEU A 103 27.12 -8.03 46.81
C LEU A 103 28.33 -8.88 47.24
N GLN A 104 29.56 -8.50 46.86
CA GLN A 104 30.80 -9.24 47.15
C GLN A 104 30.78 -10.71 46.67
N THR A 105 30.07 -11.01 45.58
CA THR A 105 29.90 -12.37 45.03
C THR A 105 30.62 -12.56 43.69
N PRO A 106 31.04 -13.80 43.34
CA PRO A 106 31.55 -14.08 42.00
C PRO A 106 30.46 -13.91 40.94
N LEU A 107 30.78 -13.18 39.88
CA LEU A 107 29.88 -13.00 38.74
C LEU A 107 29.52 -14.34 38.11
N GLY A 108 28.22 -14.65 38.08
CA GLY A 108 27.66 -15.93 37.64
C GLY A 108 26.92 -16.67 38.74
N ASP A 109 27.34 -16.53 40.01
CA ASP A 109 26.88 -17.41 41.08
C ASP A 109 25.50 -17.01 41.61
N VAL A 110 25.40 -15.82 42.23
CA VAL A 110 24.13 -15.20 42.69
C VAL A 110 23.56 -14.25 41.64
N VAL A 111 24.44 -13.42 41.05
CA VAL A 111 24.10 -12.48 39.97
C VAL A 111 24.85 -12.92 38.72
N GLY A 112 24.12 -13.19 37.65
CA GLY A 112 24.69 -13.49 36.35
C GLY A 112 24.02 -12.68 35.24
N PHE A 113 24.49 -12.89 34.01
CA PHE A 113 23.85 -12.30 32.83
C PHE A 113 23.72 -13.29 31.67
N LYS A 114 22.65 -13.13 30.90
CA LYS A 114 22.40 -13.82 29.63
C LYS A 114 22.08 -12.79 28.57
N ILE A 115 23.07 -12.46 27.75
CA ILE A 115 22.92 -11.62 26.56
C ILE A 115 23.09 -12.47 25.30
N ARG A 116 22.62 -11.96 24.17
CA ARG A 116 22.96 -12.50 22.85
C ARG A 116 24.50 -12.66 22.76
N PHE A 117 24.97 -13.89 22.51
CA PHE A 117 26.38 -14.40 22.51
C PHE A 117 27.02 -14.81 23.85
N GLN A 118 26.55 -14.36 25.00
CA GLN A 118 27.25 -14.61 26.27
C GLN A 118 26.26 -14.93 27.39
N ASP A 119 26.35 -16.17 27.89
CA ASP A 119 25.66 -16.61 29.10
C ASP A 119 26.71 -16.86 30.20
N ARG A 120 26.58 -16.13 31.31
CA ARG A 120 27.39 -16.28 32.52
C ARG A 120 26.44 -16.25 33.71
N LEU A 121 25.72 -17.35 33.88
CA LEU A 121 24.63 -17.53 34.83
C LEU A 121 24.64 -18.98 35.34
N SER A 122 24.75 -19.17 36.65
CA SER A 122 24.66 -20.51 37.25
C SER A 122 23.22 -21.04 37.17
N LYS A 123 23.02 -22.34 37.48
CA LYS A 123 21.66 -22.89 37.65
C LYS A 123 20.95 -22.32 38.88
N ASN A 124 21.69 -21.83 39.88
CA ASN A 124 21.14 -21.37 41.15
C ASN A 124 21.09 -19.83 41.27
N ALA A 125 21.54 -19.10 40.25
CA ALA A 125 21.59 -17.64 40.26
C ALA A 125 20.20 -17.01 40.41
N SER A 126 20.07 -16.17 41.45
CA SER A 126 18.86 -15.45 41.82
C SER A 126 18.56 -14.26 40.94
N VAL A 127 19.58 -13.55 40.46
CA VAL A 127 19.43 -12.38 39.58
C VAL A 127 20.01 -12.68 38.20
N LYS A 128 19.18 -12.45 37.17
CA LYS A 128 19.55 -12.61 35.76
C LYS A 128 19.38 -11.28 35.03
N LEU A 129 20.51 -10.61 34.76
CA LEU A 129 20.55 -9.50 33.81
C LEU A 129 20.47 -10.04 32.38
N MET A 130 19.70 -9.40 31.52
CA MET A 130 19.56 -9.81 30.11
C MET A 130 19.16 -8.65 29.22
N THR A 131 19.19 -8.84 27.91
CA THR A 131 18.55 -7.88 26.99
C THR A 131 17.07 -8.18 26.81
N ASP A 132 16.24 -7.18 26.52
CA ASP A 132 14.78 -7.35 26.31
C ASP A 132 14.46 -8.50 25.35
N GLY A 133 15.17 -8.57 24.22
CA GLY A 133 15.03 -9.63 23.21
C GLY A 133 15.39 -11.05 23.68
N ILE A 134 16.05 -11.22 24.83
CA ILE A 134 16.29 -12.54 25.46
C ILE A 134 15.08 -12.94 26.30
N LEU A 135 14.52 -12.03 27.11
CA LEU A 135 13.26 -12.31 27.82
C LEU A 135 12.13 -12.58 26.83
N LEU A 136 12.06 -11.80 25.75
CA LEU A 136 11.07 -11.96 24.67
C LEU A 136 11.29 -13.20 23.80
N ALA A 137 12.48 -13.81 23.82
CA ALA A 137 12.68 -15.13 23.22
C ALA A 137 12.20 -16.24 24.15
N GLU A 138 12.42 -16.10 25.47
CA GLU A 138 12.05 -17.11 26.46
C GLU A 138 10.53 -17.27 26.61
N THR A 139 9.71 -16.26 26.27
CA THR A 139 8.23 -16.38 26.19
C THR A 139 7.74 -17.47 25.23
N GLN A 140 8.55 -17.89 24.25
CA GLN A 140 8.22 -18.96 23.30
C GLN A 140 8.36 -20.36 23.92
N THR A 141 9.11 -20.47 25.02
CA THR A 141 9.36 -21.73 25.74
C THR A 141 8.77 -21.73 27.16
N ASP A 142 8.53 -20.56 27.72
CA ASP A 142 7.90 -20.32 29.03
C ASP A 142 6.81 -19.23 28.86
N PRO A 143 5.62 -19.56 28.30
CA PRO A 143 4.60 -18.57 27.96
C PRO A 143 3.85 -17.95 29.16
N LEU A 144 4.28 -18.26 30.39
CA LEU A 144 3.84 -17.61 31.62
C LEU A 144 5.00 -16.99 32.41
N LEU A 145 6.24 -17.10 31.92
CA LEU A 145 7.47 -16.66 32.59
C LEU A 145 7.61 -17.24 34.02
N GLU A 146 7.26 -18.52 34.21
CA GLU A 146 7.32 -19.27 35.47
C GLU A 146 8.71 -19.26 36.12
N ALA A 147 9.77 -19.15 35.33
CA ALA A 147 11.15 -19.03 35.81
C ALA A 147 11.41 -17.78 36.66
N TYR A 148 10.48 -16.82 36.69
CA TYR A 148 10.63 -15.54 37.37
C TYR A 148 9.53 -15.28 38.41
N ASP A 149 9.91 -14.73 39.57
CA ASP A 149 8.98 -14.14 40.54
C ASP A 149 8.93 -12.60 40.46
N THR A 150 9.93 -12.01 39.80
CA THR A 150 10.12 -10.56 39.70
C THR A 150 10.74 -10.25 38.34
N LEU A 151 10.18 -9.26 37.63
CA LEU A 151 10.74 -8.75 36.38
C LEU A 151 10.93 -7.24 36.46
N ILE A 152 12.16 -6.79 36.20
CA ILE A 152 12.56 -5.39 36.14
C ILE A 152 12.77 -5.03 34.68
N ILE A 153 11.90 -4.18 34.13
CA ILE A 153 12.01 -3.61 32.78
C ILE A 153 12.66 -2.23 32.93
N ASP A 154 13.97 -2.17 32.71
CA ASP A 154 14.78 -0.96 32.93
C ASP A 154 14.83 -0.08 31.67
N GLU A 155 15.10 1.21 31.86
CA GLU A 155 15.24 2.18 30.77
C GLU A 155 14.01 2.22 29.82
N ALA A 156 12.79 1.94 30.31
CA ALA A 156 11.59 1.77 29.49
C ALA A 156 11.22 3.01 28.64
N HIS A 157 11.76 4.17 29.02
CA HIS A 157 11.70 5.42 28.27
C HIS A 157 12.42 5.42 26.92
N GLU A 158 13.29 4.43 26.61
CA GLU A 158 13.79 4.24 25.24
C GLU A 158 12.69 3.75 24.27
N ARG A 159 11.56 3.26 24.78
CA ARG A 159 10.34 2.87 24.02
C ARG A 159 10.64 2.03 22.77
N SER A 160 11.52 1.04 22.95
CA SER A 160 11.88 0.08 21.91
C SER A 160 10.74 -0.88 21.60
N LEU A 161 10.76 -1.46 20.40
CA LEU A 161 9.76 -2.41 19.92
C LEU A 161 9.65 -3.65 20.84
N ASN A 162 10.76 -4.05 21.45
CA ASN A 162 10.80 -5.15 22.41
C ASN A 162 10.20 -4.75 23.77
N ILE A 163 10.45 -3.52 24.23
CA ILE A 163 9.92 -3.01 25.51
C ILE A 163 8.40 -2.84 25.41
N ASP A 164 7.89 -2.14 24.40
CA ASP A 164 6.45 -1.93 24.23
C ASP A 164 5.69 -3.25 24.06
N PHE A 165 6.27 -4.23 23.35
CA PHE A 165 5.72 -5.59 23.27
C PHE A 165 5.70 -6.27 24.64
N LEU A 166 6.84 -6.29 25.35
CA LEU A 166 6.94 -6.95 26.66
C LEU A 166 5.96 -6.36 27.67
N LEU A 167 5.80 -5.03 27.70
CA LEU A 167 4.87 -4.37 28.62
C LEU A 167 3.40 -4.68 28.29
N GLY A 168 3.03 -4.86 27.02
CA GLY A 168 1.70 -5.36 26.65
C GLY A 168 1.49 -6.85 26.98
N TYR A 169 2.50 -7.68 26.71
CA TYR A 169 2.47 -9.12 26.99
C TYR A 169 2.39 -9.40 28.49
N LEU A 170 3.16 -8.67 29.30
CA LEU A 170 3.09 -8.73 30.77
C LEU A 170 1.69 -8.39 31.26
N LYS A 171 1.07 -7.32 30.75
CA LYS A 171 -0.32 -6.96 31.11
C LYS A 171 -1.33 -8.06 30.82
N GLN A 172 -1.15 -8.83 29.73
CA GLN A 172 -2.01 -10.00 29.44
C GLN A 172 -1.77 -11.18 30.40
N ILE A 173 -0.54 -11.44 30.87
CA ILE A 173 -0.25 -12.58 31.77
C ILE A 173 -0.40 -12.27 33.26
N LEU A 174 -0.32 -11.01 33.71
CA LEU A 174 -0.40 -10.63 35.13
C LEU A 174 -1.64 -11.15 35.87
N PRO A 175 -2.86 -11.16 35.29
CA PRO A 175 -4.04 -11.78 35.91
C PRO A 175 -3.91 -13.30 36.14
N ARG A 176 -3.01 -13.97 35.41
CA ARG A 176 -2.70 -15.41 35.52
C ARG A 176 -1.44 -15.67 36.37
N ARG A 177 -0.72 -14.62 36.76
CA ARG A 177 0.55 -14.65 37.52
C ARG A 177 0.51 -13.68 38.72
N PRO A 178 -0.42 -13.85 39.68
CA PRO A 178 -0.54 -12.96 40.85
C PRO A 178 0.70 -12.95 41.76
N ASP A 179 1.56 -13.96 41.64
CA ASP A 179 2.84 -14.05 42.36
C ASP A 179 3.95 -13.17 41.74
N LEU A 180 3.87 -12.89 40.43
CA LEU A 180 4.85 -12.13 39.66
C LEU A 180 4.77 -10.63 39.97
N LYS A 181 5.89 -10.03 40.38
CA LYS A 181 6.03 -8.58 40.60
C LYS A 181 6.74 -7.94 39.40
N ILE A 182 6.25 -6.79 38.95
CA ILE A 182 6.87 -6.02 37.85
C ILE A 182 7.38 -4.69 38.38
N ILE A 183 8.61 -4.34 38.01
CA ILE A 183 9.17 -3.01 38.21
C ILE A 183 9.47 -2.42 36.84
N VAL A 184 8.86 -1.29 36.50
CA VAL A 184 9.17 -0.54 35.27
C VAL A 184 9.95 0.70 35.66
N THR A 185 11.12 0.94 35.06
CA THR A 185 11.90 2.14 35.36
C THR A 185 11.84 3.16 34.22
N SER A 186 11.92 4.44 34.57
CA SER A 186 12.03 5.53 33.59
C SER A 186 13.00 6.61 34.07
N ALA A 187 13.66 7.26 33.11
CA ALA A 187 14.41 8.50 33.33
C ALA A 187 13.62 9.75 32.89
N THR A 188 12.36 9.59 32.47
CA THR A 188 11.46 10.67 32.02
C THR A 188 10.15 10.67 32.81
N ILE A 189 9.43 11.81 32.74
CA ILE A 189 8.14 12.04 33.39
C ILE A 189 6.98 11.28 32.70
N ASP A 190 7.23 10.52 31.62
CA ASP A 190 6.24 9.66 30.94
C ASP A 190 5.74 8.47 31.80
N ALA A 191 6.14 8.44 33.08
CA ALA A 191 5.66 7.59 34.16
C ALA A 191 4.15 7.32 34.12
N GLU A 192 3.36 8.35 33.86
CA GLU A 192 1.90 8.27 33.80
C GLU A 192 1.39 7.31 32.72
N ARG A 193 2.05 7.21 31.55
CA ARG A 193 1.62 6.25 30.51
C ARG A 193 1.81 4.82 30.99
N PHE A 194 2.95 4.52 31.60
CA PHE A 194 3.20 3.20 32.20
C PHE A 194 2.23 2.89 33.36
N ALA A 195 1.96 3.89 34.21
CA ALA A 195 1.04 3.77 35.35
C ALA A 195 -0.42 3.52 34.92
N ARG A 196 -0.91 4.26 33.91
CA ARG A 196 -2.23 4.08 33.30
C ARG A 196 -2.31 2.77 32.51
N HIS A 197 -1.22 2.36 31.84
CA HIS A 197 -1.15 1.09 31.11
C HIS A 197 -1.34 -0.09 32.06
N PHE A 198 -0.65 -0.12 33.20
CA PHE A 198 -0.84 -1.14 34.25
C PHE A 198 -1.95 -0.80 35.27
N ALA A 199 -2.96 -0.01 34.88
CA ALA A 199 -4.11 0.26 35.74
C ALA A 199 -4.88 -1.03 36.08
N SER A 200 -5.35 -1.08 37.33
CA SER A 200 -6.04 -2.20 37.94
C SER A 200 -7.35 -1.74 38.59
N ARG A 201 -8.07 -2.64 39.28
CA ARG A 201 -9.24 -2.27 40.10
C ARG A 201 -8.91 -1.31 41.26
N GLN A 202 -7.63 -1.16 41.62
CA GLN A 202 -7.14 -0.22 42.64
C GLN A 202 -6.71 1.14 42.04
N GLY A 203 -6.86 1.34 40.72
CA GLY A 203 -6.36 2.51 40.01
C GLY A 203 -5.05 2.26 39.24
N PRO A 204 -4.37 3.32 38.77
CA PRO A 204 -3.09 3.21 38.06
C PRO A 204 -1.99 2.63 38.96
N ALA A 205 -0.97 2.01 38.37
CA ALA A 205 0.17 1.50 39.13
C ALA A 205 0.94 2.66 39.80
N PRO A 206 1.41 2.51 41.06
CA PRO A 206 2.08 3.58 41.79
C PRO A 206 3.36 4.03 41.09
N VAL A 207 3.54 5.36 41.03
CA VAL A 207 4.76 6.01 40.55
C VAL A 207 5.60 6.48 41.74
N LEU A 208 6.78 5.89 41.92
CA LEU A 208 7.74 6.29 42.92
C LEU A 208 8.80 7.20 42.29
N MET A 209 8.83 8.46 42.71
CA MET A 209 9.87 9.40 42.30
C MET A 209 11.12 9.24 43.17
N VAL A 210 12.26 9.12 42.50
CA VAL A 210 13.61 9.09 43.06
C VAL A 210 14.37 10.28 42.47
N SER A 211 14.29 11.42 43.14
CA SER A 211 14.99 12.65 42.76
C SER A 211 16.49 12.42 42.61
N GLY A 212 17.11 12.98 41.58
CA GLY A 212 18.57 12.92 41.43
C GLY A 212 19.29 13.77 42.49
N ARG A 213 20.59 13.47 42.69
CA ARG A 213 21.56 14.48 43.14
C ARG A 213 22.19 15.10 41.89
N THR A 214 21.40 15.85 41.15
CA THR A 214 21.82 16.63 39.97
C THR A 214 22.18 18.04 40.41
N PHE A 215 23.31 18.53 39.90
CA PHE A 215 23.73 19.91 40.04
C PHE A 215 22.96 20.78 39.04
N PRO A 216 22.73 22.08 39.34
CA PRO A 216 22.13 23.01 38.39
C PRO A 216 22.85 23.01 37.02
N VAL A 217 22.05 23.08 35.96
CA VAL A 217 22.53 23.27 34.58
C VAL A 217 22.02 24.61 34.07
N GLU A 218 22.94 25.51 33.75
CA GLU A 218 22.63 26.78 33.10
C GLU A 218 22.28 26.53 31.63
N GLN A 219 21.06 26.86 31.22
CA GLN A 219 20.59 26.71 29.84
C GLN A 219 20.92 27.99 29.05
N ARG A 220 21.58 27.87 27.90
CA ARG A 220 21.90 29.00 27.02
C ARG A 220 21.43 28.74 25.59
N TRP A 221 20.69 29.69 25.03
CA TRP A 221 20.22 29.65 23.65
C TRP A 221 21.18 30.41 22.74
N ARG A 222 21.64 29.76 21.67
CA ARG A 222 22.56 30.30 20.65
C ARG A 222 22.12 29.85 19.25
N PRO A 223 20.91 30.21 18.79
CA PRO A 223 20.53 29.99 17.40
C PRO A 223 21.53 30.66 16.46
N PHE A 224 21.75 30.06 15.29
CA PHE A 224 22.56 30.62 14.21
C PHE A 224 21.81 30.55 12.88
N GLU A 225 22.10 31.47 11.98
CA GLU A 225 21.62 31.41 10.60
C GLU A 225 22.72 30.81 9.71
N GLU A 226 22.40 29.75 8.97
CA GLU A 226 23.35 29.09 8.07
C GLU A 226 23.54 29.94 6.80
N SER A 227 24.77 30.38 6.57
CA SER A 227 25.16 31.25 5.46
C SER A 227 26.29 30.62 4.65
N ARG A 228 26.79 31.32 3.62
CA ARG A 228 27.90 30.82 2.79
C ARG A 228 29.20 30.64 3.58
N ASP A 229 29.45 31.53 4.54
CA ASP A 229 30.74 31.71 5.21
C ASP A 229 30.67 31.45 6.73
N TYR A 230 29.51 31.02 7.23
CA TYR A 230 29.25 30.66 8.63
C TYR A 230 28.17 29.57 8.71
N GLY A 231 28.45 28.45 9.37
CA GLY A 231 27.50 27.35 9.56
C GLY A 231 27.70 26.62 10.89
N LEU A 232 27.34 25.33 10.91
CA LEU A 232 27.28 24.54 12.15
C LEU A 232 28.64 24.40 12.86
N ASN A 233 29.75 24.34 12.14
CA ASN A 233 31.06 24.12 12.74
C ASN A 233 31.58 25.39 13.43
N GLU A 234 31.31 26.54 12.83
CA GLU A 234 31.64 27.87 13.33
C GLU A 234 30.81 28.17 14.59
N ALA A 235 29.50 27.89 14.56
CA ALA A 235 28.63 27.98 15.74
C ALA A 235 29.05 27.04 16.89
N ILE A 236 29.64 25.89 16.56
CA ILE A 236 30.25 24.98 17.55
C ILE A 236 31.55 25.58 18.13
N ALA A 237 32.39 26.21 17.30
CA ALA A 237 33.63 26.85 17.75
C ALA A 237 33.36 28.05 18.68
N ASP A 238 32.43 28.93 18.31
CA ASP A 238 31.99 30.07 19.15
C ASP A 238 31.46 29.60 20.52
N ALA A 239 30.66 28.52 20.52
CA ALA A 239 30.14 27.92 21.75
C ALA A 239 31.24 27.28 22.62
N VAL A 240 32.29 26.69 22.03
CA VAL A 240 33.47 26.19 22.77
C VAL A 240 34.24 27.35 23.41
N ASP A 241 34.46 28.44 22.69
CA ASP A 241 35.14 29.62 23.20
C ASP A 241 34.35 30.31 24.32
N GLU A 242 33.01 30.40 24.23
CA GLU A 242 32.16 30.92 25.32
C GLU A 242 32.29 30.10 26.61
N LEU A 243 32.39 28.77 26.50
CA LEU A 243 32.47 27.86 27.65
C LEU A 243 33.84 27.89 28.34
N TRP A 244 34.93 28.07 27.58
CA TRP A 244 36.29 28.15 28.13
C TRP A 244 36.81 29.58 28.36
N GLN A 245 36.01 30.60 28.01
CA GLN A 245 36.32 32.01 28.20
C GLN A 245 36.83 32.33 29.62
N GLY A 246 37.88 33.17 29.70
CA GLY A 246 38.51 33.52 30.97
C GLY A 246 39.33 32.39 31.61
N GLY A 247 39.64 31.33 30.85
CA GLY A 247 40.46 30.21 31.32
C GLY A 247 39.70 29.12 32.07
N LYS A 248 38.36 29.14 32.07
CA LYS A 248 37.51 28.15 32.76
C LYS A 248 37.82 26.72 32.35
N GLY A 249 37.93 25.82 33.34
CA GLY A 249 38.16 24.39 33.14
C GLY A 249 36.87 23.55 33.16
N GLY A 250 36.92 22.37 32.54
CA GLY A 250 35.83 21.40 32.44
C GLY A 250 35.67 20.87 31.00
N ASP A 251 35.30 19.60 30.87
CA ASP A 251 35.19 18.93 29.57
C ASP A 251 33.84 19.23 28.89
N ILE A 252 33.87 19.28 27.56
CA ILE A 252 32.71 19.59 26.72
C ILE A 252 32.19 18.32 26.04
N LEU A 253 30.87 18.09 26.07
CA LEU A 253 30.18 17.04 25.30
C LEU A 253 29.31 17.69 24.21
N ILE A 254 29.64 17.44 22.94
CA ILE A 254 28.96 17.99 21.78
C ILE A 254 28.07 16.92 21.17
N PHE A 255 26.76 17.15 21.05
CA PHE A 255 25.82 16.21 20.42
C PHE A 255 25.61 16.53 18.94
N LEU A 256 25.88 15.57 18.07
CA LEU A 256 25.82 15.67 16.61
C LEU A 256 25.02 14.51 15.98
N PRO A 257 24.38 14.70 14.81
CA PRO A 257 23.46 13.71 14.24
C PRO A 257 24.14 12.50 13.59
N GLY A 258 25.46 12.52 13.33
CA GLY A 258 26.14 11.39 12.71
C GLY A 258 27.66 11.51 12.63
N GLU A 259 28.30 10.46 12.10
CA GLU A 259 29.76 10.35 12.02
C GLU A 259 30.38 11.36 11.05
N ARG A 260 29.72 11.69 9.95
CA ARG A 260 30.22 12.69 8.99
C ARG A 260 30.36 14.03 9.70
N GLU A 261 29.29 14.43 10.37
CA GLU A 261 29.18 15.70 11.08
C GLU A 261 30.14 15.75 12.28
N ILE A 262 30.37 14.61 12.97
CA ILE A 262 31.40 14.49 14.02
C ILE A 262 32.83 14.63 13.47
N ARG A 263 33.13 14.10 12.28
CA ARG A 263 34.47 14.26 11.66
C ARG A 263 34.69 15.72 11.25
N GLU A 264 33.75 16.29 10.51
CA GLU A 264 33.79 17.68 10.02
C GLU A 264 33.98 18.68 11.18
N ALA A 265 33.19 18.55 12.25
CA ALA A 265 33.34 19.39 13.45
C ALA A 265 34.64 19.12 14.23
N ALA A 266 35.12 17.86 14.31
CA ALA A 266 36.36 17.54 15.00
C ALA A 266 37.60 18.10 14.29
N ASP A 267 37.61 18.09 12.96
CA ASP A 267 38.74 18.62 12.18
C ASP A 267 38.72 20.16 12.13
N HIS A 268 37.53 20.78 12.05
CA HIS A 268 37.38 22.23 12.24
C HIS A 268 37.87 22.69 13.62
N LEU A 269 37.43 22.03 14.71
CA LEU A 269 37.86 22.37 16.07
C LEU A 269 39.36 22.18 16.29
N ARG A 270 39.99 21.16 15.69
CA ARG A 270 41.46 20.99 15.74
C ARG A 270 42.19 22.15 15.08
N GLY A 271 41.66 22.68 13.98
CA GLY A 271 42.15 23.90 13.35
C GLY A 271 42.02 25.10 14.30
N HIS A 272 40.79 25.42 14.70
CA HIS A 272 40.45 26.57 15.55
C HIS A 272 41.31 26.64 16.83
N LEU A 273 41.32 25.56 17.61
CA LEU A 273 42.02 25.51 18.90
C LEU A 273 43.55 25.53 18.77
N SER A 274 44.12 25.21 17.60
CA SER A 274 45.58 25.23 17.39
C SER A 274 46.18 26.64 17.51
N HIS A 275 45.40 27.68 17.20
CA HIS A 275 45.82 29.08 17.23
C HIS A 275 45.88 29.65 18.66
N GLN A 276 45.19 29.03 19.61
CA GLN A 276 45.08 29.52 20.99
C GLN A 276 46.05 28.79 21.93
N ALA A 277 46.98 29.53 22.53
CA ALA A 277 48.06 28.96 23.35
C ALA A 277 47.62 28.08 24.54
N HIS A 278 46.37 28.25 25.02
CA HIS A 278 45.80 27.62 26.21
C HIS A 278 44.73 26.53 25.91
N THR A 279 44.37 26.32 24.63
CA THR A 279 43.45 25.25 24.19
C THR A 279 44.05 24.33 23.13
N ARG A 280 45.16 24.70 22.48
CA ARG A 280 45.97 23.85 21.56
C ARG A 280 46.45 22.49 22.09
N GLN A 281 46.20 22.17 23.36
CA GLN A 281 46.49 20.88 24.00
C GLN A 281 45.20 20.10 24.36
N ALA A 282 44.04 20.53 23.87
CA ALA A 282 42.78 19.85 24.15
C ALA A 282 42.59 18.56 23.33
N ASP A 283 42.16 17.48 24.00
CA ASP A 283 41.84 16.21 23.35
C ASP A 283 40.48 16.32 22.62
N VAL A 284 40.49 16.36 21.28
CA VAL A 284 39.27 16.35 20.44
C VAL A 284 38.92 14.92 20.06
N LEU A 285 37.98 14.31 20.79
CA LEU A 285 37.66 12.88 20.79
C LEU A 285 36.28 12.57 20.18
N PRO A 286 36.16 11.72 19.14
CA PRO A 286 34.86 11.29 18.64
C PRO A 286 34.23 10.19 19.52
N LEU A 287 32.89 10.12 19.55
CA LEU A 287 32.12 9.06 20.22
C LEU A 287 30.89 8.63 19.39
N PHE A 288 31.08 7.64 18.53
CA PHE A 288 30.01 7.00 17.75
C PHE A 288 30.17 5.47 17.67
N SER A 289 29.10 4.79 17.27
CA SER A 289 28.96 3.32 17.36
C SER A 289 29.98 2.52 16.54
N ARG A 290 30.50 3.08 15.44
CA ARG A 290 31.45 2.47 14.50
C ARG A 290 32.92 2.43 15.00
N LEU A 291 33.29 3.25 15.99
CA LEU A 291 34.64 3.31 16.55
C LEU A 291 35.15 1.95 17.08
N SER A 292 36.45 1.74 17.14
CA SER A 292 37.02 0.57 17.81
C SER A 292 36.85 0.66 19.34
N GLN A 293 36.97 -0.48 20.02
CA GLN A 293 36.84 -0.52 21.49
C GLN A 293 37.85 0.40 22.17
N ALA A 294 39.12 0.39 21.74
CA ALA A 294 40.17 1.24 22.30
C ALA A 294 39.92 2.75 22.09
N GLU A 295 39.29 3.14 20.96
CA GLU A 295 38.89 4.53 20.73
C GLU A 295 37.72 4.95 21.64
N GLN A 296 36.81 4.04 21.95
CA GLN A 296 35.73 4.29 22.93
C GLN A 296 36.28 4.31 24.36
N ASP A 297 37.19 3.39 24.71
CA ASP A 297 37.84 3.30 26.03
C ASP A 297 38.56 4.61 26.38
N ARG A 298 39.29 5.20 25.42
CA ARG A 298 39.93 6.54 25.54
C ARG A 298 38.99 7.69 25.88
N VAL A 299 37.68 7.57 25.67
CA VAL A 299 36.70 8.60 26.06
C VAL A 299 36.36 8.51 27.57
N PHE A 300 36.51 7.32 28.17
CA PHE A 300 36.33 7.11 29.61
C PHE A 300 37.63 7.30 30.40
N GLU A 301 38.80 7.24 29.74
CA GLU A 301 40.08 7.64 30.30
C GLU A 301 40.10 9.14 30.61
N THR A 302 40.20 9.49 31.90
CA THR A 302 40.36 10.88 32.35
C THR A 302 41.81 11.33 32.18
N SER A 303 42.08 12.17 31.17
CA SER A 303 43.36 12.89 31.05
C SER A 303 43.38 14.11 31.98
N GLY A 304 44.58 14.66 32.25
CA GLY A 304 44.74 15.90 33.03
C GLY A 304 44.54 17.18 32.22
N GLY A 305 44.13 17.07 30.95
CA GLY A 305 43.91 18.18 30.02
C GLY A 305 42.42 18.48 29.81
N ARG A 306 42.14 19.52 29.02
CA ARG A 306 40.79 19.80 28.50
C ARG A 306 40.41 18.74 27.46
N ARG A 307 39.19 18.22 27.51
CA ARG A 307 38.67 17.28 26.50
C ARG A 307 37.37 17.81 25.86
N ILE A 308 37.23 17.59 24.55
CA ILE A 308 35.98 17.79 23.80
C ILE A 308 35.56 16.44 23.23
N VAL A 309 34.38 15.96 23.62
CA VAL A 309 33.82 14.68 23.18
C VAL A 309 32.69 14.96 22.18
N LEU A 310 32.88 14.59 20.92
CA LEU A 310 31.90 14.79 19.85
C LEU A 310 31.09 13.50 19.66
N ALA A 311 29.87 13.49 20.17
CA ALA A 311 29.05 12.29 20.36
C ALA A 311 27.78 12.27 19.52
N THR A 312 27.35 11.06 19.17
CA THR A 312 25.95 10.79 18.79
C THR A 312 25.07 10.56 20.03
N ASN A 313 23.78 10.29 19.84
CA ASN A 313 22.85 9.86 20.90
C ASN A 313 23.28 8.58 21.68
N VAL A 314 24.38 7.92 21.28
CA VAL A 314 25.09 6.92 22.10
C VAL A 314 25.35 7.43 23.53
N ALA A 315 25.65 8.72 23.72
CA ALA A 315 25.88 9.35 25.03
C ALA A 315 24.60 9.82 25.76
N GLU A 316 23.43 9.79 25.11
CA GLU A 316 22.20 10.47 25.55
C GLU A 316 21.46 9.79 26.70
N THR A 317 21.53 8.45 26.81
CA THR A 317 20.86 7.64 27.85
C THR A 317 21.86 6.80 28.64
N SER A 318 22.16 5.57 28.18
CA SER A 318 22.78 4.49 28.96
C SER A 318 24.30 4.57 29.13
N LEU A 319 24.93 5.66 28.70
CA LEU A 319 26.38 5.84 28.73
C LEU A 319 26.76 7.10 29.51
N THR A 320 27.81 7.01 30.31
CA THR A 320 28.30 8.11 31.15
C THR A 320 29.76 8.37 30.84
N VAL A 321 30.02 9.51 30.18
CA VAL A 321 31.38 10.04 30.00
C VAL A 321 31.75 10.77 31.30
N PRO A 322 32.88 10.45 31.96
CA PRO A 322 33.34 11.16 33.16
C PRO A 322 33.87 12.56 32.79
N GLY A 323 33.92 13.48 33.75
CA GLY A 323 34.55 14.81 33.61
C GLY A 323 33.74 15.88 32.85
N ILE A 324 32.66 15.50 32.16
CA ILE A 324 31.81 16.44 31.41
C ILE A 324 31.21 17.49 32.36
N ARG A 325 31.49 18.77 32.07
CA ARG A 325 30.95 19.94 32.77
C ARG A 325 30.15 20.85 31.85
N TYR A 326 30.33 20.73 30.53
CA TYR A 326 29.61 21.54 29.56
C TYR A 326 29.01 20.66 28.46
N VAL A 327 27.87 21.08 27.93
CA VAL A 327 27.19 20.44 26.80
C VAL A 327 26.96 21.46 25.69
N ILE A 328 27.17 21.05 24.45
CA ILE A 328 26.71 21.76 23.25
C ILE A 328 25.74 20.83 22.52
N ASP A 329 24.48 21.22 22.41
CA ASP A 329 23.44 20.45 21.73
C ASP A 329 23.06 21.12 20.41
N THR A 330 23.36 20.46 19.30
CA THR A 330 22.93 20.88 17.95
C THR A 330 21.44 20.63 17.70
N GLY A 331 20.72 20.04 18.66
CA GLY A 331 19.28 19.89 18.62
C GLY A 331 18.77 18.85 17.63
N THR A 332 19.64 18.15 16.89
CA THR A 332 19.25 17.13 15.91
C THR A 332 19.71 15.72 16.28
N ALA A 333 19.09 14.74 15.65
CA ALA A 333 19.51 13.34 15.67
C ALA A 333 19.17 12.68 14.33
N ARG A 334 19.91 11.62 13.95
CA ARG A 334 19.56 10.78 12.80
C ARG A 334 18.66 9.63 13.24
N VAL A 335 17.40 9.67 12.81
CA VAL A 335 16.32 8.77 13.23
C VAL A 335 16.01 7.78 12.12
N LYS A 336 15.75 6.51 12.52
CA LYS A 336 15.27 5.48 11.61
C LYS A 336 13.74 5.56 11.50
N ARG A 337 13.22 5.70 10.28
CA ARG A 337 11.77 5.69 9.97
C ARG A 337 11.45 4.73 8.83
N TYR A 338 10.31 4.04 8.94
CA TYR A 338 9.81 3.11 7.93
C TYR A 338 8.72 3.74 7.06
N SER A 339 8.92 3.73 5.74
CA SER A 339 7.95 4.24 4.76
C SER A 339 6.95 3.17 4.36
N LEU A 340 5.71 3.27 4.85
CA LEU A 340 4.57 2.42 4.46
C LEU A 340 4.15 2.56 2.98
N ARG A 341 4.81 3.42 2.18
CA ARG A 341 4.55 3.59 0.74
C ARG A 341 5.58 2.84 -0.11
N SER A 342 6.86 3.03 0.17
CA SER A 342 7.96 2.34 -0.53
C SER A 342 8.34 1.00 0.09
N LYS A 343 7.86 0.71 1.31
CA LYS A 343 8.27 -0.43 2.16
C LYS A 343 9.77 -0.41 2.51
N VAL A 344 10.35 0.79 2.57
CA VAL A 344 11.78 1.08 2.75
C VAL A 344 12.04 1.75 4.09
N GLU A 345 13.18 1.43 4.70
CA GLU A 345 13.71 2.14 5.87
C GLU A 345 14.59 3.32 5.45
N GLN A 346 14.37 4.47 6.05
CA GLN A 346 15.10 5.71 5.80
C GLN A 346 15.82 6.17 7.09
N LEU A 347 16.96 6.84 6.93
CA LEU A 347 17.72 7.48 8.01
C LEU A 347 17.66 9.01 7.84
N GLN A 348 16.59 9.61 8.36
CA GLN A 348 16.35 11.05 8.28
C GLN A 348 17.12 11.78 9.40
N VAL A 349 17.51 13.04 9.20
CA VAL A 349 18.02 13.91 10.27
C VAL A 349 16.88 14.83 10.69
N GLU A 350 16.54 14.82 11.96
CA GLU A 350 15.33 15.44 12.51
C GLU A 350 15.64 16.20 13.80
N PRO A 351 14.86 17.25 14.16
CA PRO A 351 14.89 17.86 15.49
C PRO A 351 14.56 16.84 16.59
N ILE A 352 15.31 16.87 17.68
CA ILE A 352 15.04 16.02 18.86
C ILE A 352 13.86 16.53 19.69
N SER A 353 13.24 15.62 20.43
CA SER A 353 12.18 15.94 21.40
C SER A 353 12.70 16.72 22.61
N GLN A 354 11.80 17.42 23.32
CA GLN A 354 12.14 18.15 24.54
C GLN A 354 12.76 17.24 25.61
N ALA A 355 12.24 16.01 25.77
CA ALA A 355 12.80 15.02 26.67
C ALA A 355 14.25 14.64 26.31
N ALA A 356 14.55 14.42 25.02
CA ALA A 356 15.92 14.12 24.56
C ALA A 356 16.86 15.32 24.80
N ALA A 357 16.45 16.54 24.42
CA ALA A 357 17.19 17.77 24.67
C ALA A 357 17.47 18.03 26.16
N ASN A 358 16.57 17.61 27.06
CA ASN A 358 16.76 17.71 28.50
C ASN A 358 17.67 16.58 29.04
N GLN A 359 17.60 15.37 28.49
CA GLN A 359 18.55 14.28 28.81
C GLN A 359 19.99 14.56 28.33
N ARG A 360 20.15 15.32 27.24
CA ARG A 360 21.44 15.88 26.77
C ARG A 360 21.98 16.92 27.74
N ALA A 361 21.17 17.91 28.14
CA ALA A 361 21.55 18.91 29.14
C ALA A 361 21.94 18.27 30.49
N GLY A 362 21.19 17.26 30.94
CA GLY A 362 21.48 16.47 32.15
C GLY A 362 22.78 15.64 32.11
N ARG A 363 23.63 15.78 31.08
CA ARG A 363 24.96 15.16 31.03
C ARG A 363 26.04 15.97 31.75
N CYS A 364 25.92 17.30 31.84
CA CYS A 364 26.89 18.13 32.56
C CYS A 364 26.58 18.30 34.06
N GLY A 365 25.30 18.36 34.46
CA GLY A 365 24.87 18.54 35.87
C GLY A 365 25.10 17.32 36.79
N ARG A 366 26.15 16.53 36.57
CA ARG A 366 26.37 15.22 37.23
C ARG A 366 27.48 15.18 38.27
N VAL A 367 28.42 16.13 38.21
CA VAL A 367 29.64 16.15 39.04
C VAL A 367 29.83 17.50 39.72
N ALA A 368 29.43 18.58 39.04
CA ALA A 368 29.39 19.95 39.53
C ALA A 368 28.39 20.74 38.67
N ASP A 369 28.16 22.01 39.01
CA ASP A 369 27.36 22.95 38.22
C ASP A 369 27.89 23.02 36.78
N GLY A 370 26.96 22.88 35.82
CA GLY A 370 27.25 22.77 34.40
C GLY A 370 26.53 23.80 33.55
N ILE A 371 26.90 23.88 32.27
CA ILE A 371 26.27 24.75 31.27
C ILE A 371 25.87 23.88 30.07
N CYS A 372 24.69 24.12 29.50
CA CYS A 372 24.25 23.53 28.24
C CYS A 372 23.94 24.65 27.23
N ILE A 373 24.77 24.80 26.21
CA ILE A 373 24.47 25.63 25.05
C ILE A 373 23.63 24.82 24.06
N ARG A 374 22.55 25.41 23.57
CA ARG A 374 21.68 24.88 22.52
C ARG A 374 21.83 25.74 21.27
N LEU A 375 22.22 25.14 20.14
CA LEU A 375 22.43 25.85 18.87
C LEU A 375 21.13 26.07 18.08
N TYR A 376 20.07 26.41 18.81
CA TYR A 376 18.69 26.63 18.36
C TYR A 376 18.00 27.52 19.39
N ASP A 377 16.86 28.13 19.05
CA ASP A 377 16.16 29.05 19.93
C ASP A 377 15.13 28.37 20.87
N GLU A 378 14.60 29.17 21.81
CA GLU A 378 13.66 28.71 22.82
C GLU A 378 12.24 28.46 22.28
N ALA A 379 11.84 29.11 21.19
CA ALA A 379 10.54 28.92 20.56
C ALA A 379 10.52 27.62 19.74
N ASP A 380 11.59 27.30 19.00
CA ASP A 380 11.81 25.97 18.41
C ASP A 380 11.82 24.88 19.49
N PHE A 381 12.53 25.09 20.62
CA PHE A 381 12.45 24.16 21.76
C PHE A 381 11.01 23.94 22.25
N ALA A 382 10.25 25.02 22.45
CA ALA A 382 8.87 24.96 22.92
C ALA A 382 7.92 24.29 21.91
N ALA A 383 8.17 24.44 20.61
CA ALA A 383 7.38 23.87 19.53
C ALA A 383 7.62 22.37 19.29
N ARG A 384 8.81 21.84 19.64
CA ARG A 384 9.15 20.43 19.45
C ARG A 384 8.26 19.48 20.28
N PRO A 385 8.05 18.22 19.81
CA PRO A 385 7.36 17.20 20.59
C PRO A 385 7.98 16.99 21.99
N ARG A 386 7.14 16.80 23.02
CA ARG A 386 7.60 16.56 24.39
C ARG A 386 8.44 15.28 24.53
N PHE A 387 8.09 14.24 23.79
CA PHE A 387 8.74 12.92 23.81
C PHE A 387 9.06 12.47 22.38
N THR A 388 10.01 11.53 22.26
CA THR A 388 10.41 10.93 20.97
C THR A 388 9.43 9.84 20.56
N ASP A 389 9.12 9.73 19.26
CA ASP A 389 8.25 8.67 18.73
C ASP A 389 8.72 7.26 19.17
N PRO A 390 7.84 6.42 19.75
CA PRO A 390 8.17 5.05 20.12
C PRO A 390 8.47 4.22 18.86
N GLU A 391 9.37 3.24 18.98
CA GLU A 391 9.90 2.50 17.82
C GLU A 391 8.81 1.76 17.01
N ILE A 392 7.73 1.36 17.68
CA ILE A 392 6.55 0.71 17.09
C ILE A 392 5.80 1.56 16.05
N LEU A 393 5.85 2.90 16.14
CA LEU A 393 5.17 3.79 15.19
C LEU A 393 6.02 4.11 13.95
N ARG A 394 7.30 3.73 13.94
CA ARG A 394 8.28 4.09 12.88
C ARG A 394 9.09 2.92 12.34
N SER A 395 8.67 1.68 12.61
CA SER A 395 9.33 0.43 12.18
C SER A 395 8.33 -0.53 11.51
N SER A 396 8.82 -1.55 10.78
CA SER A 396 7.92 -2.58 10.22
C SER A 396 7.41 -3.53 11.31
N LEU A 397 6.10 -3.79 11.31
CA LEU A 397 5.44 -4.61 12.33
C LEU A 397 5.47 -6.12 12.05
N ALA A 398 5.95 -6.57 10.89
CA ALA A 398 5.86 -7.98 10.49
C ALA A 398 6.47 -8.95 11.53
N GLY A 399 7.60 -8.60 12.15
CA GLY A 399 8.21 -9.40 13.22
C GLY A 399 7.37 -9.47 14.51
N VAL A 400 6.70 -8.37 14.87
CA VAL A 400 5.76 -8.31 16.00
C VAL A 400 4.54 -9.19 15.70
N ILE A 401 3.87 -8.97 14.56
CA ILE A 401 2.65 -9.69 14.16
C ILE A 401 2.89 -11.20 14.09
N LEU A 402 4.03 -11.62 13.53
CA LEU A 402 4.46 -13.02 13.48
C LEU A 402 4.59 -13.63 14.88
N ARG A 403 5.25 -12.93 15.81
CA ARG A 403 5.42 -13.37 17.19
C ARG A 403 4.10 -13.37 17.98
N MET A 404 3.20 -12.41 17.73
CA MET A 404 1.86 -12.38 18.35
C MET A 404 1.01 -13.58 17.97
N LYS A 405 0.96 -13.91 16.66
CA LYS A 405 0.20 -15.08 16.19
C LYS A 405 0.82 -16.40 16.63
N ALA A 406 2.15 -16.47 16.75
CA ALA A 406 2.84 -17.67 17.25
C ALA A 406 2.70 -17.87 18.78
N LEU A 407 2.42 -16.80 19.53
CA LEU A 407 2.11 -16.83 20.97
C LEU A 407 0.59 -16.79 21.25
N HIS A 408 -0.26 -16.80 20.21
CA HIS A 408 -1.72 -16.76 20.29
C HIS A 408 -2.31 -15.56 21.08
N LEU A 409 -1.74 -14.36 20.93
CA LEU A 409 -2.02 -13.18 21.76
C LEU A 409 -3.24 -12.33 21.37
N GLY A 410 -4.08 -12.81 20.43
CA GLY A 410 -5.25 -12.10 19.90
C GLY A 410 -4.98 -11.33 18.61
N GLY A 411 -5.83 -10.32 18.34
CA GLY A 411 -5.59 -9.32 17.28
C GLY A 411 -4.40 -8.42 17.60
N VAL A 412 -3.93 -7.68 16.59
CA VAL A 412 -2.88 -6.66 16.77
C VAL A 412 -3.49 -5.35 17.31
N GLU A 413 -4.75 -5.16 16.95
CA GLU A 413 -5.68 -4.09 17.31
C GLU A 413 -6.11 -4.17 18.79
N ASP A 414 -6.36 -5.39 19.29
CA ASP A 414 -6.80 -5.66 20.67
C ASP A 414 -5.65 -5.75 21.69
N PHE A 415 -4.41 -5.92 21.21
CA PHE A 415 -3.27 -6.12 22.07
C PHE A 415 -2.89 -4.81 22.78
N PRO A 416 -2.67 -4.83 24.11
CA PRO A 416 -2.49 -3.60 24.85
C PRO A 416 -1.05 -3.08 24.70
N PHE A 417 -0.75 -2.44 23.57
CA PHE A 417 0.41 -1.55 23.46
C PHE A 417 0.19 -0.28 24.28
N ILE A 418 1.28 0.39 24.68
CA ILE A 418 1.21 1.70 25.34
C ILE A 418 0.69 2.76 24.38
N GLU A 419 1.15 2.70 23.12
CA GLU A 419 0.61 3.42 21.97
C GLU A 419 0.39 2.41 20.84
N ALA A 420 -0.86 2.26 20.41
CA ALA A 420 -1.21 1.28 19.38
C ALA A 420 -0.72 1.72 17.99
N PRO A 421 -0.19 0.80 17.17
CA PRO A 421 0.15 1.10 15.79
C PRO A 421 -1.09 1.38 14.94
N SER A 422 -0.96 2.25 13.93
CA SER A 422 -2.05 2.51 12.99
C SER A 422 -2.44 1.25 12.20
N GLY A 423 -3.74 1.06 11.91
CA GLY A 423 -4.23 -0.08 11.12
C GLY A 423 -3.56 -0.19 9.72
N ARG A 424 -3.09 0.92 9.15
CA ARG A 424 -2.30 0.91 7.91
C ARG A 424 -0.94 0.22 8.09
N ALA A 425 -0.26 0.41 9.22
CA ALA A 425 0.99 -0.27 9.53
C ALA A 425 0.77 -1.75 9.84
N ILE A 426 -0.35 -2.10 10.48
CA ILE A 426 -0.74 -3.49 10.75
C ILE A 426 -0.99 -4.23 9.41
N ALA A 427 -1.80 -3.65 8.53
CA ALA A 427 -2.07 -4.19 7.20
C ALA A 427 -0.80 -4.31 6.34
N ASP A 428 0.13 -3.37 6.43
CA ASP A 428 1.42 -3.43 5.75
C ASP A 428 2.28 -4.62 6.24
N GLY A 429 2.33 -4.82 7.56
CA GLY A 429 3.01 -5.95 8.20
C GLY A 429 2.42 -7.30 7.79
N TYR A 430 1.09 -7.41 7.69
CA TYR A 430 0.42 -8.60 7.15
C TYR A 430 0.78 -8.86 5.68
N GLN A 431 0.78 -7.82 4.83
CA GLN A 431 1.21 -7.96 3.44
C GLN A 431 2.67 -8.43 3.31
N LEU A 432 3.56 -8.03 4.23
CA LEU A 432 4.94 -8.53 4.25
C LEU A 432 5.01 -10.00 4.71
N LEU A 433 4.20 -10.42 5.68
CA LEU A 433 4.13 -11.84 6.05
C LEU A 433 3.53 -12.70 4.91
N ALA A 434 2.59 -12.17 4.14
CA ALA A 434 2.07 -12.84 2.94
C ALA A 434 3.13 -12.89 1.81
N GLU A 435 3.90 -11.81 1.58
CA GLU A 435 5.06 -11.80 0.67
C GLU A 435 6.04 -12.95 0.98
N LEU A 436 6.31 -13.18 2.27
CA LEU A 436 7.22 -14.25 2.73
C LEU A 436 6.59 -15.65 2.75
N GLY A 437 5.28 -15.77 2.52
CA GLY A 437 4.51 -17.02 2.63
C GLY A 437 4.27 -17.48 4.08
N ALA A 438 4.42 -16.57 5.06
CA ALA A 438 4.26 -16.84 6.48
C ALA A 438 2.80 -16.78 6.98
N VAL A 439 1.92 -16.07 6.26
CA VAL A 439 0.47 -16.11 6.47
C VAL A 439 -0.29 -16.42 5.18
N ASP A 440 -1.49 -16.98 5.33
CA ASP A 440 -2.47 -17.18 4.25
C ASP A 440 -3.41 -15.96 4.09
N GLU A 441 -4.39 -16.07 3.18
CA GLU A 441 -5.37 -15.02 2.87
C GLU A 441 -6.28 -14.67 4.07
N GLN A 442 -6.44 -15.60 5.03
CA GLN A 442 -7.18 -15.40 6.28
C GLN A 442 -6.27 -14.87 7.40
N ASN A 443 -5.02 -14.52 7.08
CA ASN A 443 -3.97 -14.09 8.00
C ASN A 443 -3.64 -15.13 9.09
N ALA A 444 -3.91 -16.42 8.88
CA ALA A 444 -3.48 -17.50 9.77
C ALA A 444 -2.05 -17.94 9.44
N LEU A 445 -1.34 -18.53 10.42
CA LEU A 445 0.07 -18.92 10.23
C LEU A 445 0.19 -20.22 9.43
N THR A 446 0.84 -20.12 8.27
CA THR A 446 1.25 -21.26 7.44
C THR A 446 2.31 -22.11 8.16
N PRO A 447 2.65 -23.32 7.67
CA PRO A 447 3.80 -24.08 8.19
C PRO A 447 5.11 -23.26 8.17
N ILE A 448 5.36 -22.51 7.09
CA ILE A 448 6.50 -21.60 6.96
C ILE A 448 6.46 -20.53 8.05
N GLY A 449 5.30 -19.92 8.33
CA GLY A 449 5.16 -18.92 9.39
C GLY A 449 5.45 -19.49 10.79
N ARG A 450 5.02 -20.72 11.06
CA ARG A 450 5.26 -21.40 12.36
C ARG A 450 6.73 -21.75 12.56
N GLU A 451 7.46 -22.12 11.50
CA GLU A 451 8.91 -22.30 11.57
C GLU A 451 9.64 -20.95 11.69
N LEU A 452 9.24 -19.96 10.90
CA LEU A 452 9.85 -18.63 10.88
C LEU A 452 9.76 -17.93 12.24
N ALA A 453 8.63 -18.08 12.94
CA ALA A 453 8.43 -17.52 14.28
C ALA A 453 9.36 -18.12 15.36
N ARG A 454 9.98 -19.29 15.12
CA ARG A 454 10.97 -19.91 16.03
C ARG A 454 12.38 -19.33 15.85
N LEU A 455 12.62 -18.55 14.80
CA LEU A 455 13.90 -17.88 14.57
C LEU A 455 13.86 -16.48 15.24
N PRO A 456 14.83 -16.15 16.13
CA PRO A 456 14.88 -14.83 16.79
C PRO A 456 15.50 -13.76 15.88
N LEU A 457 14.92 -13.61 14.67
CA LEU A 457 15.46 -12.84 13.54
C LEU A 457 14.37 -11.96 12.90
N ASP A 458 14.79 -11.07 12.00
CA ASP A 458 13.86 -10.42 11.07
C ASP A 458 13.18 -11.47 10.15
N PRO A 459 11.86 -11.35 9.87
CA PRO A 459 11.14 -12.29 9.01
C PRO A 459 11.74 -12.50 7.61
N ARG A 460 12.32 -11.48 6.97
CA ARG A 460 12.98 -11.65 5.67
C ARG A 460 14.21 -12.53 5.81
N VAL A 461 15.07 -12.20 6.78
CA VAL A 461 16.33 -12.94 7.02
C VAL A 461 16.05 -14.39 7.43
N GLY A 462 15.08 -14.62 8.32
CA GLY A 462 14.67 -15.97 8.69
C GLY A 462 14.10 -16.77 7.50
N ARG A 463 13.35 -16.11 6.59
CA ARG A 463 12.81 -16.76 5.39
C ARG A 463 13.90 -17.18 4.40
N MET A 464 14.98 -16.39 4.27
CA MET A 464 16.16 -16.77 3.49
C MET A 464 16.83 -18.02 4.05
N ILE A 465 17.02 -18.11 5.37
CA ILE A 465 17.68 -19.25 6.03
C ILE A 465 16.80 -20.52 5.94
N LEU A 466 15.47 -20.38 6.08
CA LEU A 466 14.52 -21.47 5.82
C LEU A 466 14.59 -21.97 4.37
N ALA A 467 14.59 -21.05 3.39
CA ALA A 467 14.74 -21.42 1.98
C ALA A 467 16.12 -22.05 1.69
N ALA A 468 17.17 -21.64 2.40
CA ALA A 468 18.50 -22.22 2.24
C ALA A 468 18.59 -23.68 2.69
N ARG A 469 17.82 -24.08 3.71
CA ARG A 469 17.64 -25.48 4.10
C ARG A 469 17.02 -26.30 2.97
N GLU A 470 15.99 -25.76 2.32
CA GLU A 470 15.27 -26.39 1.19
C GLU A 470 16.14 -26.47 -0.07
N GLN A 471 16.87 -25.40 -0.38
CA GLN A 471 17.76 -25.30 -1.55
C GLN A 471 19.13 -25.99 -1.35
N GLN A 472 19.42 -26.57 -0.18
CA GLN A 472 20.75 -27.09 0.19
C GLN A 472 21.89 -26.05 0.02
N ALA A 473 21.67 -24.84 0.56
CA ALA A 473 22.61 -23.71 0.56
C ALA A 473 22.76 -23.07 1.95
N LEU A 474 22.56 -23.86 3.01
CA LEU A 474 22.47 -23.36 4.37
C LEU A 474 23.80 -22.76 4.87
N ASP A 475 24.94 -23.41 4.63
CA ASP A 475 26.26 -22.90 5.04
C ASP A 475 26.55 -21.51 4.42
N GLU A 476 26.37 -21.40 3.10
CA GLU A 476 26.57 -20.14 2.38
C GLU A 476 25.58 -19.04 2.82
N VAL A 477 24.29 -19.36 2.98
CA VAL A 477 23.29 -18.36 3.36
C VAL A 477 23.41 -17.96 4.83
N LEU A 478 23.91 -18.80 5.74
CA LEU A 478 24.27 -18.38 7.10
C LEU A 478 25.37 -17.30 7.07
N VAL A 479 26.37 -17.43 6.21
CA VAL A 479 27.44 -16.43 6.01
C VAL A 479 26.89 -15.12 5.44
N ILE A 480 26.00 -15.18 4.44
CA ILE A 480 25.39 -14.00 3.83
C ILE A 480 24.41 -13.32 4.79
N ALA A 481 23.50 -14.07 5.42
CA ALA A 481 22.52 -13.55 6.37
C ALA A 481 23.18 -12.88 7.58
N SER A 482 24.29 -13.45 8.08
CA SER A 482 25.07 -12.82 9.15
C SER A 482 25.84 -11.57 8.71
N ALA A 483 26.24 -11.46 7.43
CA ALA A 483 26.82 -10.23 6.88
C ALA A 483 25.77 -9.11 6.78
N LEU A 484 24.58 -9.42 6.24
CA LEU A 484 23.46 -8.48 6.11
C LEU A 484 22.84 -8.08 7.46
N SER A 485 23.03 -8.88 8.51
CA SER A 485 22.56 -8.58 9.86
C SER A 485 23.48 -7.64 10.65
N ILE A 486 24.61 -7.21 10.07
CA ILE A 486 25.58 -6.31 10.70
C ILE A 486 25.94 -5.14 9.78
N GLN A 487 26.74 -4.20 10.28
CA GLN A 487 27.38 -3.24 9.40
C GLN A 487 28.53 -3.90 8.62
N ASP A 488 28.57 -3.70 7.30
CA ASP A 488 29.62 -4.23 6.41
C ASP A 488 31.03 -4.07 7.00
N VAL A 489 31.82 -5.13 6.92
CA VAL A 489 33.16 -5.23 7.50
C VAL A 489 34.23 -4.43 6.75
N ARG A 490 33.97 -4.03 5.52
CA ARG A 490 34.85 -3.21 4.67
C ARG A 490 34.99 -1.78 5.22
N ASP A 491 36.18 -1.20 5.11
CA ASP A 491 36.45 0.21 5.40
C ASP A 491 36.78 0.96 4.12
N ARG A 492 36.19 2.15 3.93
CA ARG A 492 36.40 2.98 2.73
C ARG A 492 36.63 4.45 3.11
N PRO A 493 37.80 4.79 3.70
CA PRO A 493 38.10 6.15 4.16
C PRO A 493 38.13 7.14 2.99
N LEU A 494 37.70 8.39 3.20
CA LEU A 494 37.63 9.43 2.16
C LEU A 494 38.99 9.69 1.47
N GLU A 495 40.06 9.76 2.26
CA GLU A 495 41.44 9.95 1.77
C GLU A 495 41.99 8.76 0.98
N ALA A 496 41.44 7.56 1.19
CA ALA A 496 42.02 6.29 0.74
C ALA A 496 41.09 5.46 -0.17
N GLN A 497 39.99 6.04 -0.66
CA GLN A 497 38.91 5.30 -1.35
C GLN A 497 39.43 4.39 -2.47
N ALA A 498 40.27 4.93 -3.38
CA ALA A 498 40.81 4.16 -4.51
C ALA A 498 41.70 2.98 -4.07
N GLN A 499 42.43 3.12 -2.95
CA GLN A 499 43.26 2.04 -2.40
C GLN A 499 42.39 0.97 -1.72
N ALA A 500 41.36 1.39 -0.98
CA ALA A 500 40.39 0.47 -0.38
C ALA A 500 39.66 -0.33 -1.47
N ASP A 501 39.15 0.34 -2.50
CA ASP A 501 38.48 -0.29 -3.65
C ASP A 501 39.41 -1.29 -4.35
N GLN A 502 40.68 -0.94 -4.58
CA GLN A 502 41.68 -1.85 -5.16
C GLN A 502 41.94 -3.08 -4.27
N GLN A 503 41.99 -2.91 -2.94
CA GLN A 503 42.15 -4.03 -2.02
C GLN A 503 40.89 -4.90 -1.92
N HIS A 504 39.70 -4.34 -2.12
CA HIS A 504 38.43 -5.07 -2.07
C HIS A 504 38.09 -5.80 -3.37
N ALA A 505 38.56 -5.31 -4.53
CA ALA A 505 38.28 -5.85 -5.86
C ALA A 505 38.55 -7.37 -6.05
N LYS A 506 39.46 -7.94 -5.23
CA LYS A 506 39.76 -9.38 -5.24
C LYS A 506 38.66 -10.25 -4.61
N PHE A 507 37.82 -9.68 -3.74
CA PHE A 507 36.68 -10.38 -3.13
C PHE A 507 35.44 -10.38 -4.04
N ASP A 508 35.30 -9.38 -4.90
CA ASP A 508 34.09 -9.17 -5.68
C ASP A 508 33.80 -10.30 -6.67
N ASP A 509 32.53 -10.52 -6.96
CA ASP A 509 32.05 -11.53 -7.91
C ASP A 509 31.84 -10.94 -9.31
N GLU A 510 31.56 -11.79 -10.30
CA GLU A 510 31.08 -11.33 -11.60
C GLU A 510 29.67 -10.73 -11.56
N LYS A 511 28.78 -11.31 -10.74
CA LYS A 511 27.33 -11.08 -10.83
C LYS A 511 26.62 -10.86 -9.49
N SER A 512 27.25 -11.12 -8.34
CA SER A 512 26.61 -11.05 -7.01
C SER A 512 27.48 -10.54 -5.88
N GLU A 513 27.04 -9.46 -5.22
CA GLU A 513 27.67 -8.97 -3.98
C GLU A 513 27.50 -9.97 -2.82
N PHE A 514 26.46 -10.82 -2.82
CA PHE A 514 26.31 -11.93 -1.87
C PHE A 514 27.43 -12.97 -2.03
N SER A 515 27.75 -13.35 -3.27
CA SER A 515 28.92 -14.18 -3.57
C SER A 515 30.24 -13.49 -3.18
N GLY A 516 30.28 -12.16 -3.24
CA GLY A 516 31.39 -11.34 -2.74
C GLY A 516 31.62 -11.49 -1.24
N TYR A 517 30.57 -11.57 -0.41
CA TYR A 517 30.71 -11.89 1.02
C TYR A 517 31.25 -13.32 1.23
N LEU A 518 30.81 -14.32 0.46
CA LEU A 518 31.35 -15.68 0.54
C LEU A 518 32.85 -15.75 0.19
N ASN A 519 33.28 -14.99 -0.81
CA ASN A 519 34.69 -14.88 -1.20
C ASN A 519 35.54 -14.24 -0.11
N LEU A 520 35.06 -13.13 0.46
CA LEU A 520 35.70 -12.43 1.57
C LEU A 520 35.79 -13.33 2.82
N TRP A 521 34.71 -14.02 3.18
CA TRP A 521 34.67 -14.96 4.29
C TRP A 521 35.69 -16.11 4.14
N ARG A 522 35.74 -16.75 2.96
CA ARG A 522 36.72 -17.80 2.65
C ARG A 522 38.17 -17.28 2.76
N TRP A 523 38.45 -16.05 2.32
CA TRP A 523 39.76 -15.42 2.48
C TRP A 523 40.10 -15.12 3.95
N ILE A 524 39.15 -14.56 4.72
CA ILE A 524 39.28 -14.27 6.17
C ILE A 524 39.61 -15.54 6.97
N HIS A 525 39.03 -16.68 6.59
CA HIS A 525 39.27 -17.97 7.25
C HIS A 525 40.60 -18.62 6.82
N ALA A 526 40.93 -18.63 5.53
CA ALA A 526 42.20 -19.15 5.03
C ALA A 526 43.40 -18.39 5.61
N ALA A 527 43.32 -17.05 5.69
CA ALA A 527 44.36 -16.20 6.29
C ALA A 527 44.59 -16.46 7.78
N ARG A 528 43.68 -17.15 8.48
CA ARG A 528 43.83 -17.56 9.88
C ARG A 528 44.28 -19.02 10.04
N GLY A 529 44.66 -19.68 8.94
CA GLY A 529 45.11 -21.07 8.91
C GLY A 529 44.03 -22.08 9.34
N GLY A 530 42.77 -21.80 9.01
CA GLY A 530 41.72 -22.82 8.98
C GLY A 530 41.66 -23.47 7.60
N GLU A 531 41.43 -24.78 7.55
CA GLU A 531 41.01 -25.41 6.30
C GLU A 531 39.68 -24.82 5.84
N ALA A 532 39.56 -24.53 4.55
CA ALA A 532 38.30 -24.10 3.98
C ALA A 532 37.38 -25.31 3.81
N GLY A 533 36.40 -25.44 4.71
CA GLY A 533 35.14 -26.07 4.34
C GLY A 533 34.60 -25.41 3.07
N LEU A 534 33.98 -26.21 2.20
CA LEU A 534 33.68 -25.95 0.78
C LEU A 534 34.84 -26.28 -0.20
N PRO A 535 34.89 -27.51 -0.79
CA PRO A 535 35.94 -27.92 -1.72
C PRO A 535 36.02 -27.07 -3.01
N LYS A 536 37.24 -26.90 -3.53
CA LYS A 536 37.52 -26.18 -4.78
C LYS A 536 36.82 -26.85 -5.98
N ARG A 537 36.10 -26.03 -6.76
CA ARG A 537 35.46 -26.41 -8.04
C ARG A 537 36.48 -26.98 -9.04
N LYS A 538 36.50 -28.31 -9.23
CA LYS A 538 37.11 -28.95 -10.41
C LYS A 538 36.12 -28.89 -11.58
N THR A 539 36.60 -28.49 -12.75
CA THR A 539 35.82 -28.51 -13.99
C THR A 539 35.70 -29.97 -14.49
N PRO A 540 34.51 -30.47 -14.86
CA PRO A 540 34.38 -31.76 -15.53
C PRO A 540 35.05 -31.71 -16.91
N GLY A 541 35.85 -32.72 -17.24
CA GLY A 541 36.35 -32.93 -18.61
C GLY A 541 35.27 -33.55 -19.49
N ALA A 542 35.17 -33.12 -20.74
CA ALA A 542 34.29 -33.76 -21.72
C ALA A 542 34.90 -35.09 -22.22
N PRO A 543 34.07 -36.12 -22.51
CA PRO A 543 34.55 -37.32 -23.19
C PRO A 543 34.93 -36.99 -24.64
N GLY A 544 36.10 -37.43 -25.09
CA GLY A 544 36.69 -37.02 -26.37
C GLY A 544 36.50 -38.01 -27.52
N GLN A 545 36.66 -37.51 -28.75
CA GLN A 545 36.90 -38.27 -29.98
C GLN A 545 37.75 -37.43 -30.95
N GLY A 546 38.39 -38.08 -31.93
CA GLY A 546 39.05 -37.44 -33.07
C GLY A 546 40.57 -37.30 -32.97
N LYS A 547 41.31 -38.11 -33.73
CA LYS A 547 42.72 -37.84 -34.10
C LYS A 547 42.74 -37.04 -35.40
N ALA A 548 43.51 -35.96 -35.46
CA ALA A 548 44.01 -35.38 -36.71
C ALA A 548 45.31 -34.61 -36.44
N SER A 549 46.21 -34.57 -37.43
CA SER A 549 47.53 -33.95 -37.35
C SER A 549 47.67 -32.82 -38.36
N ALA A 550 48.18 -31.65 -37.95
CA ALA A 550 48.94 -30.75 -38.83
C ALA A 550 49.70 -29.68 -38.02
N SER A 551 50.82 -29.22 -38.58
CA SER A 551 51.73 -28.20 -38.06
C SER A 551 51.35 -26.77 -38.45
N ALA A 552 51.56 -25.81 -37.54
CA ALA A 552 52.06 -24.46 -37.88
C ALA A 552 52.63 -23.74 -36.63
N LYS A 553 53.68 -22.92 -36.83
CA LYS A 553 54.10 -21.88 -35.86
C LYS A 553 53.46 -20.55 -36.27
N PRO A 554 53.17 -19.66 -35.31
CA PRO A 554 54.07 -18.54 -35.00
C PRO A 554 54.24 -18.41 -33.47
N ALA A 555 55.12 -17.64 -32.84
CA ALA A 555 56.29 -16.79 -33.10
C ALA A 555 56.60 -16.15 -31.72
N LEU A 556 57.72 -15.44 -31.52
CA LEU A 556 58.08 -14.96 -30.17
C LEU A 556 57.38 -13.63 -29.79
N VAL A 557 56.97 -13.53 -28.53
CA VAL A 557 56.73 -12.28 -27.78
C VAL A 557 57.50 -12.44 -26.44
N PRO A 558 58.24 -11.42 -25.95
CA PRO A 558 59.32 -11.64 -24.98
C PRO A 558 58.87 -11.99 -23.55
N GLN A 559 59.77 -12.61 -22.80
CA GLN A 559 59.58 -12.96 -21.39
C GLN A 559 59.59 -11.71 -20.51
N GLY A 560 58.61 -11.60 -19.62
CA GLY A 560 58.56 -10.60 -18.54
C GLY A 560 57.44 -10.92 -17.56
N ALA A 561 57.72 -10.78 -16.25
CA ALA A 561 56.76 -10.97 -15.15
C ALA A 561 56.01 -12.33 -15.10
N GLN A 562 56.75 -13.43 -14.89
CA GLN A 562 56.15 -14.64 -14.28
C GLN A 562 55.76 -14.35 -12.82
N HIS A 563 54.51 -13.96 -12.56
CA HIS A 563 53.99 -13.96 -11.20
C HIS A 563 53.67 -15.39 -10.76
N GLN A 564 54.60 -15.97 -9.99
CA GLN A 564 54.45 -17.28 -9.37
C GLN A 564 53.22 -17.31 -8.45
N ALA A 565 52.30 -18.23 -8.71
CA ALA A 565 51.27 -18.62 -7.76
C ALA A 565 51.89 -19.52 -6.68
N GLY A 566 52.73 -18.93 -5.82
CA GLY A 566 53.44 -19.66 -4.77
C GLY A 566 52.49 -20.34 -3.78
N GLU A 567 52.82 -21.56 -3.39
CA GLU A 567 52.13 -22.26 -2.31
C GLU A 567 52.32 -21.47 -1.01
N MET A 568 51.23 -21.01 -0.40
CA MET A 568 51.32 -20.31 0.87
C MET A 568 51.68 -21.30 1.99
N PRO A 569 52.78 -21.10 2.74
CA PRO A 569 53.20 -22.02 3.78
C PRO A 569 52.15 -22.07 4.90
N THR A 570 51.98 -23.26 5.49
CA THR A 570 50.91 -23.60 6.46
C THR A 570 51.12 -23.02 7.87
N HIS A 571 51.77 -21.86 7.97
CA HIS A 571 51.97 -21.15 9.24
C HIS A 571 50.75 -20.30 9.60
N LYS A 572 50.05 -20.66 10.68
CA LYS A 572 48.98 -19.84 11.27
C LYS A 572 49.56 -18.48 11.68
N LEU A 573 49.04 -17.40 11.09
CA LEU A 573 49.39 -16.02 11.49
C LEU A 573 49.06 -15.81 12.97
N SER A 574 49.98 -15.18 13.70
CA SER A 574 49.67 -14.69 15.05
C SER A 574 48.53 -13.67 15.01
N ASN A 575 47.76 -13.52 16.10
CA ASN A 575 46.64 -12.57 16.12
C ASN A 575 47.08 -11.13 15.74
N ARG A 576 48.30 -10.71 16.09
CA ARG A 576 48.85 -9.39 15.71
C ARG A 576 49.14 -9.28 14.21
N GLN A 577 49.71 -10.31 13.59
CA GLN A 577 49.92 -10.35 12.13
C GLN A 577 48.59 -10.42 11.38
N TYR A 578 47.61 -11.16 11.90
CA TYR A 578 46.27 -11.28 11.33
C TYR A 578 45.51 -9.95 11.38
N GLU A 579 45.50 -9.25 12.53
CA GLU A 579 44.87 -7.92 12.60
C GLU A 579 45.60 -6.86 11.76
N ALA A 580 46.93 -6.95 11.63
CA ALA A 580 47.69 -6.11 10.69
C ALA A 580 47.29 -6.37 9.23
N LEU A 581 47.18 -7.65 8.82
CA LEU A 581 46.71 -8.04 7.49
C LEU A 581 45.30 -7.50 7.22
N LEU A 582 44.36 -7.63 8.16
CA LEU A 582 43.01 -7.08 8.00
C LEU A 582 43.03 -5.57 7.77
N ARG A 583 43.82 -4.81 8.55
CA ARG A 583 43.97 -3.36 8.39
C ARG A 583 44.59 -2.98 7.04
N GLN A 584 45.63 -3.69 6.59
CA GLN A 584 46.26 -3.49 5.25
C GLN A 584 45.28 -3.73 4.09
N ASN A 585 44.22 -4.52 4.32
CA ASN A 585 43.19 -4.83 3.33
C ASN A 585 41.96 -3.92 3.47
N TYR A 586 42.02 -2.88 4.31
CA TYR A 586 40.90 -2.01 4.66
C TYR A 586 39.67 -2.82 5.15
N LEU A 587 39.90 -3.70 6.13
CA LEU A 587 38.87 -4.52 6.78
C LEU A 587 38.90 -4.33 8.29
N SER A 588 37.74 -4.07 8.90
CA SER A 588 37.63 -3.79 10.34
C SER A 588 37.71 -5.08 11.17
N PRO A 589 38.74 -5.27 12.04
CA PRO A 589 38.84 -6.48 12.85
C PRO A 589 37.68 -6.64 13.85
N ARG A 590 37.09 -5.53 14.30
CA ARG A 590 35.89 -5.53 15.16
C ARG A 590 34.68 -6.10 14.41
N ARG A 591 34.37 -5.58 13.23
CA ARG A 591 33.21 -6.04 12.45
C ARG A 591 33.39 -7.46 11.90
N ILE A 592 34.62 -7.89 11.59
CA ILE A 592 34.91 -9.30 11.26
C ILE A 592 34.67 -10.22 12.46
N ARG A 593 34.96 -9.78 13.69
CA ARG A 593 34.61 -10.52 14.91
C ARG A 593 33.09 -10.61 15.06
N GLU A 594 32.39 -9.47 14.96
CA GLU A 594 30.93 -9.38 15.05
C GLU A 594 30.19 -10.19 13.96
N TRP A 595 30.73 -10.26 12.74
CA TRP A 595 30.25 -11.14 11.66
C TRP A 595 30.41 -12.61 12.04
N ARG A 596 31.62 -13.00 12.48
CA ARG A 596 31.92 -14.38 12.89
C ARG A 596 31.08 -14.84 14.08
N ASP A 597 30.88 -13.95 15.04
CA ASP A 597 30.01 -14.20 16.18
C ASP A 597 28.59 -14.44 15.64
N THR A 598 28.03 -13.48 14.88
CA THR A 598 26.67 -13.56 14.31
C THR A 598 26.45 -14.81 13.46
N HIS A 599 27.41 -15.18 12.60
CA HIS A 599 27.40 -16.44 11.86
C HIS A 599 27.31 -17.66 12.79
N SER A 600 28.20 -17.74 13.79
CA SER A 600 28.23 -18.84 14.75
C SER A 600 26.93 -18.98 15.52
N GLN A 601 26.18 -17.89 15.68
CA GLN A 601 24.88 -17.88 16.33
C GLN A 601 23.74 -18.34 15.44
N LEU A 602 23.71 -17.92 14.17
CA LEU A 602 22.75 -18.47 13.21
C LEU A 602 22.98 -19.99 13.07
N LEU A 603 24.24 -20.41 12.97
CA LEU A 603 24.66 -21.81 13.00
C LEU A 603 24.22 -22.53 14.28
N THR A 604 24.38 -21.92 15.46
CA THR A 604 23.92 -22.50 16.73
C THR A 604 22.40 -22.69 16.71
N VAL A 605 21.62 -21.66 16.35
CA VAL A 605 20.14 -21.72 16.32
C VAL A 605 19.63 -22.81 15.37
N VAL A 606 20.21 -22.97 14.18
CA VAL A 606 19.78 -24.05 13.27
C VAL A 606 20.25 -25.42 13.73
N THR A 607 21.40 -25.51 14.41
CA THR A 607 21.91 -26.77 15.00
C THR A 607 21.07 -27.22 16.20
N GLU A 608 20.64 -26.30 17.06
CA GLU A 608 19.71 -26.54 18.18
C GLU A 608 18.33 -27.02 17.67
N GLN A 609 17.91 -26.57 16.48
CA GLN A 609 16.72 -27.08 15.79
C GLN A 609 16.98 -28.37 14.99
N GLY A 610 18.18 -28.97 15.08
CA GLY A 610 18.53 -30.24 14.44
C GLY A 610 18.76 -30.17 12.93
N TRP A 611 18.89 -28.97 12.35
CA TRP A 611 19.12 -28.80 10.91
C TRP A 611 20.57 -29.15 10.56
N LYS A 612 20.79 -29.65 9.35
CA LYS A 612 22.11 -30.04 8.84
C LYS A 612 22.57 -29.06 7.76
N LEU A 613 23.86 -28.73 7.77
CA LEU A 613 24.50 -28.01 6.66
C LEU A 613 24.52 -28.87 5.40
N ASN A 614 24.66 -28.22 4.24
CA ASN A 614 24.70 -28.87 2.94
C ASN A 614 25.95 -29.77 2.78
N PRO A 615 25.81 -30.97 2.17
CA PRO A 615 26.90 -31.94 2.03
C PRO A 615 27.93 -31.57 0.94
N ALA A 616 27.61 -30.57 0.11
CA ALA A 616 28.44 -30.05 -0.96
C ALA A 616 28.22 -28.53 -1.12
N PRO A 617 29.17 -27.79 -1.74
CA PRO A 617 28.98 -26.37 -2.02
C PRO A 617 27.75 -26.10 -2.87
N ALA A 618 26.98 -25.09 -2.48
CA ALA A 618 25.79 -24.68 -3.20
C ALA A 618 26.12 -24.00 -4.52
N SER A 619 25.28 -24.26 -5.53
CA SER A 619 25.35 -23.51 -6.79
C SER A 619 24.87 -22.06 -6.60
N TYR A 620 25.29 -21.18 -7.53
CA TYR A 620 24.81 -19.81 -7.59
C TYR A 620 23.27 -19.73 -7.58
N GLU A 621 22.58 -20.62 -8.31
CA GLU A 621 21.12 -20.66 -8.36
C GLU A 621 20.49 -21.01 -7.00
N GLN A 622 21.00 -22.03 -6.30
CA GLN A 622 20.49 -22.42 -4.97
C GLN A 622 20.61 -21.29 -3.94
N ILE A 623 21.77 -20.62 -3.91
CA ILE A 623 22.01 -19.45 -3.05
C ILE A 623 21.02 -18.32 -3.39
N HIS A 624 20.88 -17.96 -4.67
CA HIS A 624 20.05 -16.82 -5.05
C HIS A 624 18.55 -17.10 -4.97
N LYS A 625 18.09 -18.34 -5.15
CA LYS A 625 16.72 -18.76 -4.81
C LYS A 625 16.43 -18.62 -3.32
N ALA A 626 17.38 -18.98 -2.45
CA ALA A 626 17.24 -18.79 -1.02
C ALA A 626 17.20 -17.30 -0.63
N MET A 627 18.09 -16.47 -1.20
CA MET A 627 18.07 -15.01 -0.99
C MET A 627 16.75 -14.38 -1.49
N LEU A 628 16.27 -14.79 -2.67
CA LEU A 628 15.01 -14.30 -3.25
C LEU A 628 13.81 -14.52 -2.32
N ALA A 629 13.76 -15.63 -1.58
CA ALA A 629 12.62 -15.95 -0.71
C ALA A 629 12.37 -14.90 0.39
N GLY A 630 13.41 -14.19 0.85
CA GLY A 630 13.28 -13.05 1.76
C GLY A 630 13.21 -11.67 1.07
N LEU A 631 13.47 -11.61 -0.24
CA LEU A 631 13.74 -10.37 -1.00
C LEU A 631 12.84 -10.19 -2.24
N LEU A 632 11.71 -10.90 -2.34
CA LEU A 632 10.77 -10.75 -3.49
C LEU A 632 10.25 -9.32 -3.68
N GLY A 633 10.14 -8.52 -2.61
CA GLY A 633 9.83 -7.09 -2.69
C GLY A 633 10.97 -6.19 -3.19
N ASN A 634 12.20 -6.70 -3.27
CA ASN A 634 13.44 -5.97 -3.61
C ASN A 634 14.02 -6.41 -4.97
N ILE A 635 13.18 -6.96 -5.85
CA ILE A 635 13.56 -7.32 -7.23
C ILE A 635 13.48 -6.10 -8.15
N GLY A 636 14.29 -6.08 -9.20
CA GLY A 636 14.29 -5.04 -10.23
C GLY A 636 14.46 -5.62 -11.64
N CYS A 637 13.66 -5.14 -12.58
CA CYS A 637 13.83 -5.39 -14.01
C CYS A 637 14.27 -4.09 -14.70
N LYS A 638 15.37 -4.14 -15.44
CA LYS A 638 15.86 -3.01 -16.22
C LYS A 638 14.92 -2.77 -17.40
N LEU A 639 14.46 -1.52 -17.52
CA LEU A 639 13.81 -1.05 -18.73
C LEU A 639 14.88 -0.72 -19.77
N ASP A 640 14.52 -0.87 -21.03
CA ASP A 640 15.41 -0.50 -22.12
C ASP A 640 15.61 1.04 -22.12
N ASP A 641 16.75 1.50 -22.63
CA ASP A 641 17.23 2.91 -22.70
C ASP A 641 17.50 3.72 -21.39
N GLU A 642 17.11 3.28 -20.19
CA GLU A 642 17.48 3.96 -18.91
C GLU A 642 18.47 3.14 -18.04
N ASP A 643 19.41 3.76 -17.31
CA ASP A 643 20.15 3.09 -16.19
C ASP A 643 19.35 3.11 -14.87
N ILE A 644 18.10 2.66 -14.98
CA ILE A 644 17.09 2.58 -13.93
C ILE A 644 16.47 1.18 -13.95
N TYR A 645 16.26 0.63 -12.77
CA TYR A 645 15.50 -0.60 -12.58
C TYR A 645 14.06 -0.26 -12.17
N LEU A 646 13.09 -0.83 -12.88
CA LEU A 646 11.71 -0.88 -12.45
C LEU A 646 11.57 -2.04 -11.46
N GLY A 647 11.38 -1.70 -10.18
CA GLY A 647 11.19 -2.63 -9.10
C GLY A 647 9.72 -3.01 -8.86
N ALA A 648 9.54 -3.93 -7.91
CA ALA A 648 8.23 -4.28 -7.39
C ALA A 648 7.40 -3.02 -7.04
N ARG A 649 6.08 -3.08 -7.29
CA ARG A 649 5.12 -1.99 -6.97
C ARG A 649 5.36 -0.70 -7.76
N GLY A 650 6.12 -0.76 -8.86
CA GLY A 650 6.44 0.40 -9.71
C GLY A 650 7.56 1.29 -9.19
N ILE A 651 8.30 0.85 -8.16
CA ILE A 651 9.41 1.60 -7.56
C ILE A 651 10.57 1.69 -8.55
N LYS A 652 10.88 2.87 -9.09
CA LYS A 652 12.12 3.11 -9.85
C LYS A 652 13.30 3.27 -8.89
N PHE A 653 14.41 2.56 -9.12
CA PHE A 653 15.65 2.69 -8.35
C PHE A 653 16.91 2.54 -9.21
N HIS A 654 18.03 3.10 -8.74
CA HIS A 654 19.35 2.98 -9.39
C HIS A 654 20.23 1.93 -8.69
N ARG A 655 21.27 1.44 -9.37
CA ARG A 655 22.40 0.78 -8.70
C ARG A 655 23.12 1.78 -7.77
N HIS A 656 23.39 1.40 -6.53
CA HIS A 656 24.23 2.20 -5.63
C HIS A 656 25.64 2.42 -6.23
N PRO A 657 26.24 3.63 -6.14
CA PRO A 657 27.53 3.91 -6.79
C PRO A 657 28.67 3.01 -6.30
N GLY A 658 28.74 2.77 -4.99
CA GLY A 658 29.62 1.77 -4.38
C GLY A 658 28.96 0.39 -4.36
N ALA A 659 28.62 -0.16 -5.52
CA ALA A 659 28.18 -1.54 -5.71
C ALA A 659 29.12 -2.25 -6.69
N HIS A 660 29.88 -3.22 -6.18
CA HIS A 660 31.11 -3.70 -6.78
C HIS A 660 30.93 -5.08 -7.42
N LEU A 661 30.72 -5.07 -8.74
CA LEU A 661 30.57 -6.26 -9.59
C LEU A 661 31.57 -6.19 -10.76
N LYS A 662 32.25 -7.30 -11.07
CA LYS A 662 33.23 -7.36 -12.16
C LYS A 662 32.61 -7.31 -13.55
N LYS A 663 31.29 -7.51 -13.67
CA LYS A 663 30.51 -7.29 -14.90
C LYS A 663 29.31 -6.39 -14.57
N ARG A 664 28.76 -5.72 -15.58
CA ARG A 664 27.52 -4.94 -15.38
C ARG A 664 26.38 -5.90 -14.96
N PRO A 665 25.51 -5.52 -14.00
CA PRO A 665 24.35 -6.32 -13.63
C PRO A 665 23.43 -6.57 -14.84
N GLY A 666 22.77 -7.74 -14.84
CA GLY A 666 21.87 -8.15 -15.92
C GLY A 666 20.55 -7.38 -15.95
N ARG A 667 19.67 -7.77 -16.89
CA ARG A 667 18.31 -7.21 -16.99
C ARG A 667 17.52 -7.40 -15.70
N TRP A 668 17.65 -8.54 -15.04
CA TRP A 668 16.99 -8.83 -13.78
C TRP A 668 17.99 -8.88 -12.63
N ILE A 669 17.65 -8.21 -11.53
CA ILE A 669 18.40 -8.22 -10.28
C ILE A 669 17.49 -8.42 -9.07
N VAL A 670 18.09 -8.87 -7.97
CA VAL A 670 17.59 -8.65 -6.61
C VAL A 670 18.60 -7.79 -5.85
N VAL A 671 18.12 -6.99 -4.90
CA VAL A 671 18.98 -6.21 -4.00
C VAL A 671 18.68 -6.55 -2.54
N ALA A 672 19.72 -6.56 -1.69
CA ALA A 672 19.57 -6.81 -0.26
C ALA A 672 18.66 -5.77 0.40
N GLU A 673 18.90 -4.50 0.09
CA GLU A 673 18.16 -3.35 0.60
C GLU A 673 17.98 -2.29 -0.49
N LEU A 674 16.89 -1.53 -0.37
CA LEU A 674 16.67 -0.27 -1.06
C LEU A 674 16.88 0.84 -0.02
N VAL A 675 17.73 1.81 -0.33
CA VAL A 675 18.10 2.92 0.57
C VAL A 675 17.95 4.24 -0.15
N GLU A 676 17.26 5.18 0.47
CA GLU A 676 17.00 6.52 -0.09
C GLU A 676 17.99 7.52 0.49
N THR A 677 18.74 8.20 -0.38
CA THR A 677 19.70 9.26 -0.01
C THR A 677 19.50 10.50 -0.88
N THR A 678 20.31 10.71 -1.93
CA THR A 678 20.03 11.70 -2.98
C THR A 678 19.06 11.18 -4.03
N ARG A 679 18.94 9.86 -4.14
CA ARG A 679 17.97 9.09 -4.93
C ARG A 679 17.70 7.77 -4.20
N LEU A 680 16.76 6.97 -4.71
CA LEU A 680 16.58 5.59 -4.25
C LEU A 680 17.61 4.66 -4.92
N PHE A 681 18.42 3.99 -4.11
CA PHE A 681 19.49 3.10 -4.55
C PHE A 681 19.31 1.67 -4.01
N GLY A 682 19.53 0.67 -4.85
CA GLY A 682 19.67 -0.72 -4.44
C GLY A 682 21.10 -1.08 -4.07
N ARG A 683 21.30 -1.74 -2.92
CA ARG A 683 22.60 -2.21 -2.40
C ARG A 683 22.59 -3.72 -2.16
N GLY A 684 23.75 -4.38 -2.26
CA GLY A 684 23.83 -5.83 -2.15
C GLY A 684 23.18 -6.49 -3.36
N ILE A 685 23.66 -6.15 -4.56
CA ILE A 685 23.04 -6.49 -5.84
C ILE A 685 23.48 -7.88 -6.29
N ALA A 686 22.54 -8.68 -6.80
CA ALA A 686 22.83 -9.88 -7.57
C ALA A 686 21.95 -10.00 -8.81
N ALA A 687 22.54 -10.46 -9.92
CA ALA A 687 21.79 -10.83 -11.12
C ALA A 687 20.99 -12.13 -10.90
N ILE A 688 19.77 -12.20 -11.42
CA ILE A 688 18.86 -13.34 -11.26
C ILE A 688 18.20 -13.71 -12.59
N GLU A 689 17.70 -14.93 -12.71
CA GLU A 689 16.91 -15.37 -13.86
C GLU A 689 15.38 -15.30 -13.56
N PRO A 690 14.51 -14.92 -14.52
CA PRO A 690 13.06 -14.81 -14.29
C PRO A 690 12.39 -16.11 -13.84
N THR A 691 12.92 -17.27 -14.25
CA THR A 691 12.42 -18.59 -13.84
C THR A 691 12.58 -18.83 -12.34
N TRP A 692 13.51 -18.15 -11.66
CA TRP A 692 13.67 -18.23 -10.22
C TRP A 692 12.57 -17.46 -9.48
N LEU A 693 12.09 -16.35 -10.06
CA LEU A 693 10.95 -15.59 -9.53
C LEU A 693 9.65 -16.40 -9.55
N GLU A 694 9.46 -17.22 -10.59
CA GLU A 694 8.34 -18.16 -10.66
C GLU A 694 8.48 -19.30 -9.64
N ALA A 695 9.67 -19.89 -9.51
CA ALA A 695 9.92 -20.99 -8.58
C ALA A 695 9.80 -20.59 -7.10
N VAL A 696 10.13 -19.33 -6.75
CA VAL A 696 10.17 -18.84 -5.36
C VAL A 696 8.95 -17.99 -5.00
N GLY A 697 8.42 -17.22 -5.95
CA GLY A 697 7.28 -16.32 -5.78
C GLY A 697 5.97 -16.83 -6.40
N GLY A 698 5.85 -18.14 -6.63
CA GLY A 698 4.71 -18.75 -7.33
C GLY A 698 3.34 -18.44 -6.70
N HIS A 699 3.27 -18.29 -5.37
CA HIS A 699 2.08 -17.89 -4.61
C HIS A 699 1.68 -16.41 -4.78
N LEU A 700 2.54 -15.60 -5.40
CA LEU A 700 2.35 -14.16 -5.63
C LEU A 700 2.21 -13.83 -7.13
N LEU A 701 2.34 -14.82 -8.02
CA LEU A 701 2.20 -14.63 -9.46
C LEU A 701 0.73 -14.41 -9.84
N LYS A 702 0.41 -13.19 -10.25
CA LYS A 702 -0.85 -12.91 -10.93
C LYS A 702 -0.73 -13.36 -12.39
N LYS A 703 -1.28 -14.54 -12.67
CA LYS A 703 -1.38 -15.14 -14.00
C LYS A 703 -2.63 -14.61 -14.71
N GLN A 704 -2.50 -14.33 -15.99
CA GLN A 704 -3.57 -13.89 -16.88
C GLN A 704 -3.45 -14.67 -18.19
N LEU A 705 -4.57 -15.18 -18.69
CA LEU A 705 -4.66 -15.68 -20.06
C LEU A 705 -4.93 -14.52 -21.02
N LEU A 706 -4.29 -14.57 -22.17
CA LEU A 706 -4.44 -13.64 -23.28
C LEU A 706 -4.74 -14.46 -24.54
N ASP A 707 -5.48 -13.88 -25.47
CA ASP A 707 -5.60 -14.38 -26.85
C ASP A 707 -5.93 -15.89 -26.98
N PRO A 708 -7.07 -16.36 -26.42
CA PRO A 708 -7.55 -17.73 -26.66
C PRO A 708 -8.00 -17.89 -28.10
N HIS A 709 -7.40 -18.85 -28.82
CA HIS A 709 -7.65 -19.13 -30.24
C HIS A 709 -7.57 -20.63 -30.53
N TRP A 710 -8.22 -21.08 -31.60
CA TRP A 710 -8.07 -22.43 -32.11
C TRP A 710 -6.71 -22.66 -32.78
N GLU A 711 -6.06 -23.79 -32.50
CA GLU A 711 -4.85 -24.19 -33.23
C GLU A 711 -5.06 -25.51 -33.99
N LYS A 712 -5.25 -25.38 -35.31
CA LYS A 712 -5.52 -26.48 -36.26
C LYS A 712 -4.61 -27.70 -36.12
N LYS A 713 -3.35 -27.51 -35.70
CA LYS A 713 -2.32 -28.56 -35.61
C LYS A 713 -2.34 -29.37 -34.30
N SER A 714 -2.78 -28.78 -33.20
CA SER A 714 -2.94 -29.48 -31.92
C SER A 714 -4.36 -29.98 -31.73
N GLY A 715 -5.33 -29.36 -32.43
CA GLY A 715 -6.75 -29.73 -32.34
C GLY A 715 -7.39 -29.28 -31.03
N GLU A 716 -6.83 -28.28 -30.36
CA GLU A 716 -7.35 -27.68 -29.12
C GLU A 716 -7.35 -26.15 -29.20
N VAL A 717 -8.16 -25.50 -28.35
CA VAL A 717 -8.11 -24.06 -28.13
C VAL A 717 -6.96 -23.74 -27.18
N VAL A 718 -6.04 -22.88 -27.61
CA VAL A 718 -4.82 -22.50 -26.89
C VAL A 718 -4.90 -21.03 -26.50
N ALA A 719 -4.48 -20.71 -25.27
CA ALA A 719 -4.32 -19.34 -24.80
C ALA A 719 -2.88 -19.04 -24.40
N LEU A 720 -2.50 -17.77 -24.43
CA LEU A 720 -1.17 -17.27 -24.06
C LEU A 720 -1.15 -16.78 -22.61
N GLU A 721 -0.53 -17.57 -21.72
CA GLU A 721 -0.33 -17.23 -20.31
C GLU A 721 0.76 -16.16 -20.15
N ARG A 722 0.41 -15.10 -19.42
CA ARG A 722 1.30 -14.05 -18.92
C ARG A 722 1.26 -14.03 -17.40
N ALA A 723 2.42 -13.99 -16.75
CA ALA A 723 2.51 -13.89 -15.30
C ALA A 723 3.19 -12.58 -14.87
N THR A 724 2.63 -11.97 -13.83
CA THR A 724 3.19 -10.75 -13.23
C THR A 724 3.46 -10.93 -11.73
N LEU A 725 4.58 -10.37 -11.27
CA LEU A 725 4.98 -10.32 -9.87
C LEU A 725 5.11 -8.84 -9.47
N TYR A 726 4.25 -8.37 -8.57
CA TYR A 726 4.20 -6.95 -8.15
C TYR A 726 4.15 -5.92 -9.30
N GLY A 727 3.54 -6.29 -10.43
CA GLY A 727 3.43 -5.46 -11.64
C GLY A 727 4.53 -5.69 -12.69
N LEU A 728 5.64 -6.35 -12.32
CA LEU A 728 6.69 -6.74 -13.27
C LEU A 728 6.25 -7.97 -14.06
N VAL A 729 6.45 -8.00 -15.38
CA VAL A 729 6.14 -9.17 -16.22
C VAL A 729 7.28 -10.18 -16.11
N VAL A 730 7.02 -11.33 -15.48
CA VAL A 730 8.02 -12.40 -15.30
C VAL A 730 8.13 -13.26 -16.55
N TYR A 731 6.99 -13.56 -17.19
CA TYR A 731 6.92 -14.17 -18.52
C TYR A 731 5.62 -13.79 -19.22
N SER A 732 5.60 -13.94 -20.55
CA SER A 732 4.43 -13.73 -21.41
C SER A 732 4.52 -14.67 -22.62
N GLY A 733 3.37 -15.06 -23.20
CA GLY A 733 3.34 -15.89 -24.40
C GLY A 733 3.53 -17.39 -24.15
N ARG A 734 3.36 -17.90 -22.92
CA ARG A 734 3.40 -19.35 -22.67
C ARG A 734 2.07 -19.99 -23.04
N ARG A 735 2.07 -20.88 -24.01
CA ARG A 735 0.87 -21.60 -24.46
C ARG A 735 0.27 -22.49 -23.35
N ARG A 736 -1.05 -22.45 -23.21
CA ARG A 736 -1.86 -23.27 -22.30
C ARG A 736 -3.11 -23.80 -23.02
N PRO A 737 -3.52 -25.07 -22.82
CA PRO A 737 -4.83 -25.54 -23.24
C PRO A 737 -5.94 -24.77 -22.52
N TYR A 738 -6.75 -24.01 -23.25
CA TYR A 738 -7.74 -23.10 -22.69
C TYR A 738 -8.83 -23.83 -21.88
N ALA A 739 -9.21 -25.03 -22.34
CA ALA A 739 -10.18 -25.91 -21.69
C ALA A 739 -9.80 -26.35 -20.26
N THR A 740 -8.55 -26.17 -19.82
CA THR A 740 -8.14 -26.45 -18.42
C THR A 740 -8.53 -25.34 -17.44
N ILE A 741 -8.98 -24.19 -17.94
CA ILE A 741 -9.29 -22.97 -17.16
C ILE A 741 -10.69 -22.46 -17.50
N ASP A 742 -11.09 -22.53 -18.76
CA ASP A 742 -12.46 -22.27 -19.22
C ASP A 742 -12.88 -23.36 -20.24
N PRO A 743 -13.54 -24.44 -19.80
CA PRO A 743 -14.07 -25.47 -20.69
C PRO A 743 -15.16 -24.96 -21.65
N THR A 744 -15.93 -23.95 -21.22
CA THR A 744 -17.12 -23.47 -21.93
C THR A 744 -16.70 -22.61 -23.13
N GLY A 745 -15.89 -21.58 -22.90
CA GLY A 745 -15.32 -20.76 -23.97
C GLY A 745 -14.36 -21.55 -24.86
N ALA A 746 -13.70 -22.59 -24.34
CA ALA A 746 -12.94 -23.52 -25.19
C ALA A 746 -13.85 -24.34 -26.12
N ARG A 747 -14.99 -24.85 -25.63
CA ARG A 747 -15.96 -25.57 -26.46
C ARG A 747 -16.64 -24.66 -27.47
N GLU A 748 -17.01 -23.43 -27.10
CA GLU A 748 -17.58 -22.45 -28.04
C GLU A 748 -16.61 -22.18 -29.19
N ARG A 749 -15.35 -21.82 -28.88
CA ARG A 749 -14.31 -21.56 -29.88
C ARG A 749 -13.99 -22.80 -30.70
N PHE A 750 -13.96 -23.99 -30.10
CA PHE A 750 -13.81 -25.24 -30.83
C PHE A 750 -14.93 -25.40 -31.87
N ILE A 751 -16.20 -25.20 -31.52
CA ILE A 751 -17.30 -25.33 -32.48
C ILE A 751 -17.20 -24.24 -33.56
N ARG A 752 -17.09 -22.96 -33.19
CA ARG A 752 -17.05 -21.83 -34.14
C ARG A 752 -15.85 -21.90 -35.09
N GLU A 753 -14.65 -22.04 -34.55
CA GLU A 753 -13.41 -21.98 -35.34
C GLU A 753 -13.16 -23.33 -36.04
N ALA A 754 -13.28 -24.49 -35.37
CA ALA A 754 -12.97 -25.78 -35.98
C ALA A 754 -14.09 -26.37 -36.86
N LEU A 755 -15.37 -26.22 -36.48
CA LEU A 755 -16.49 -26.96 -37.09
C LEU A 755 -17.38 -26.10 -38.00
N VAL A 756 -17.58 -24.82 -37.67
CA VAL A 756 -18.35 -23.87 -38.50
C VAL A 756 -17.43 -23.30 -39.60
N GLN A 757 -16.40 -22.55 -39.22
CA GLN A 757 -15.41 -21.97 -40.15
C GLN A 757 -14.55 -23.03 -40.85
N GLY A 758 -14.57 -24.28 -40.35
CA GLY A 758 -13.93 -25.42 -40.98
C GLY A 758 -12.42 -25.48 -40.82
N ASP A 759 -11.86 -24.74 -39.85
CA ASP A 759 -10.41 -24.60 -39.65
C ASP A 759 -9.74 -25.82 -38.98
N TRP A 760 -10.25 -27.03 -39.28
CA TRP A 760 -9.75 -28.31 -38.76
C TRP A 760 -9.73 -29.40 -39.83
N GLU A 761 -8.53 -29.90 -40.14
CA GLU A 761 -8.33 -31.06 -40.99
C GLU A 761 -8.62 -32.36 -40.21
N THR A 762 -9.71 -33.04 -40.55
CA THR A 762 -10.09 -34.33 -39.94
C THR A 762 -10.50 -35.38 -40.98
N ARG A 763 -10.53 -36.63 -40.55
CA ARG A 763 -11.05 -37.78 -41.31
C ARG A 763 -12.53 -38.07 -41.01
N LEU A 764 -13.17 -37.32 -40.10
CA LEU A 764 -14.59 -37.47 -39.80
C LEU A 764 -15.44 -37.09 -41.04
N PRO A 765 -16.26 -38.01 -41.59
CA PRO A 765 -16.88 -37.82 -42.90
C PRO A 765 -17.91 -36.69 -42.92
N PHE A 766 -18.60 -36.44 -41.79
CA PHE A 766 -19.66 -35.43 -41.70
C PHE A 766 -19.14 -34.02 -42.02
N LEU A 767 -17.97 -33.62 -41.49
CA LEU A 767 -17.47 -32.25 -41.67
C LEU A 767 -17.18 -31.97 -43.14
N SER A 768 -16.56 -32.94 -43.83
CA SER A 768 -16.30 -32.86 -45.28
C SER A 768 -17.57 -32.89 -46.15
N ALA A 769 -18.69 -33.37 -45.62
CA ALA A 769 -19.99 -33.35 -46.29
C ALA A 769 -20.72 -32.02 -46.02
N ASN A 770 -20.66 -31.52 -44.79
CA ASN A 770 -21.22 -30.24 -44.36
C ASN A 770 -20.58 -29.07 -45.12
N GLN A 771 -19.24 -29.01 -45.18
CA GLN A 771 -18.50 -27.99 -45.94
C GLN A 771 -18.90 -27.97 -47.43
N LYS A 772 -19.07 -29.15 -48.05
CA LYS A 772 -19.53 -29.27 -49.45
C LYS A 772 -20.99 -28.89 -49.64
N LEU A 773 -21.82 -29.02 -48.61
CA LEU A 773 -23.22 -28.60 -48.65
C LEU A 773 -23.33 -27.08 -48.51
N VAL A 774 -22.62 -26.48 -47.55
CA VAL A 774 -22.51 -25.02 -47.34
C VAL A 774 -22.04 -24.34 -48.62
N ALA A 775 -20.87 -24.72 -49.16
CA ALA A 775 -20.33 -24.15 -50.40
C ALA A 775 -21.28 -24.29 -51.61
N LYS A 776 -22.14 -25.32 -51.62
CA LYS A 776 -23.15 -25.53 -52.66
C LYS A 776 -24.42 -24.69 -52.45
N VAL A 777 -24.74 -24.29 -51.21
CA VAL A 777 -25.81 -23.32 -50.92
C VAL A 777 -25.34 -21.91 -51.32
N GLU A 778 -24.12 -21.52 -50.96
CA GLU A 778 -23.47 -20.27 -51.37
C GLU A 778 -23.38 -20.13 -52.91
N GLU A 779 -22.99 -21.19 -53.62
CA GLU A 779 -22.92 -21.19 -55.09
C GLU A 779 -24.33 -21.03 -55.73
N LEU A 780 -25.39 -21.50 -55.07
CA LEU A 780 -26.77 -21.32 -55.51
C LEU A 780 -27.28 -19.90 -55.21
N GLU A 781 -26.89 -19.31 -54.07
CA GLU A 781 -27.19 -17.91 -53.71
C GLU A 781 -26.61 -16.93 -54.74
N HIS A 782 -25.30 -17.02 -55.00
CA HIS A 782 -24.59 -16.20 -55.99
C HIS A 782 -25.22 -16.28 -57.40
N LYS A 783 -25.74 -17.44 -57.79
CA LYS A 783 -26.45 -17.63 -59.07
C LYS A 783 -27.89 -17.12 -59.05
N SER A 784 -28.54 -17.11 -57.87
CA SER A 784 -29.94 -16.69 -57.72
C SER A 784 -30.12 -15.17 -57.58
N ARG A 785 -29.08 -14.41 -57.18
CA ARG A 785 -29.18 -12.97 -56.85
C ARG A 785 -30.32 -12.62 -55.88
N ARG A 786 -30.61 -13.51 -54.93
CA ARG A 786 -31.49 -13.25 -53.78
C ARG A 786 -30.61 -13.23 -52.53
N GLN A 787 -30.71 -12.17 -51.73
CA GLN A 787 -29.96 -12.04 -50.47
C GLN A 787 -30.66 -12.76 -49.30
N ASP A 788 -31.76 -13.47 -49.56
CA ASP A 788 -32.62 -14.12 -48.57
C ASP A 788 -32.12 -15.51 -48.12
N VAL A 789 -30.89 -15.89 -48.48
CA VAL A 789 -30.30 -17.22 -48.21
C VAL A 789 -28.83 -17.09 -47.78
N LEU A 790 -28.55 -16.20 -46.83
CA LEU A 790 -27.25 -16.18 -46.16
C LEU A 790 -27.08 -17.49 -45.37
N VAL A 791 -25.92 -18.15 -45.50
CA VAL A 791 -25.53 -19.20 -44.55
C VAL A 791 -25.13 -18.53 -43.25
N ASP A 792 -25.91 -18.77 -42.19
CA ASP A 792 -25.66 -18.19 -40.86
C ASP A 792 -24.76 -19.12 -40.02
N ASP A 793 -23.54 -18.65 -39.75
CA ASP A 793 -22.58 -19.27 -38.84
C ASP A 793 -23.20 -19.57 -37.45
N GLU A 794 -24.15 -18.75 -36.98
CA GLU A 794 -24.82 -18.95 -35.69
C GLU A 794 -25.81 -20.12 -35.74
N LEU A 795 -26.48 -20.37 -36.88
CA LEU A 795 -27.33 -21.55 -37.06
C LEU A 795 -26.50 -22.84 -37.14
N ILE A 796 -25.34 -22.80 -37.82
CA ILE A 796 -24.42 -23.95 -37.86
C ILE A 796 -23.81 -24.19 -36.48
N PHE A 797 -23.43 -23.12 -35.76
CA PHE A 797 -22.98 -23.19 -34.37
C PHE A 797 -24.04 -23.86 -33.49
N ALA A 798 -25.29 -23.37 -33.50
CA ALA A 798 -26.39 -23.90 -32.70
C ALA A 798 -26.71 -25.38 -33.04
N PHE A 799 -26.63 -25.77 -34.32
CA PHE A 799 -26.78 -27.16 -34.75
C PHE A 799 -25.74 -28.08 -34.11
N TYR A 800 -24.47 -27.67 -34.10
CA TYR A 800 -23.40 -28.45 -33.46
C TYR A 800 -23.51 -28.40 -31.93
N ASP A 801 -23.80 -27.24 -31.35
CA ASP A 801 -23.93 -27.03 -29.90
C ASP A 801 -25.01 -27.94 -29.28
N ALA A 802 -26.17 -28.06 -29.94
CA ALA A 802 -27.27 -28.91 -29.49
C ALA A 802 -26.99 -30.42 -29.57
N GLN A 803 -25.95 -30.85 -30.29
CA GLN A 803 -25.61 -32.27 -30.50
C GLN A 803 -24.30 -32.71 -29.83
N ILE A 804 -23.33 -31.80 -29.66
CA ILE A 804 -22.01 -32.11 -29.11
C ILE A 804 -22.04 -31.96 -27.58
N PRO A 805 -21.66 -32.99 -26.80
CA PRO A 805 -21.67 -32.93 -25.33
C PRO A 805 -20.89 -31.74 -24.74
N PRO A 806 -21.27 -31.24 -23.55
CA PRO A 806 -20.65 -30.06 -22.94
C PRO A 806 -19.19 -30.29 -22.51
N ASP A 807 -18.76 -31.54 -22.32
CA ASP A 807 -17.40 -31.93 -21.98
C ASP A 807 -16.46 -32.06 -23.20
N VAL A 808 -16.99 -31.99 -24.42
CA VAL A 808 -16.22 -32.13 -25.67
C VAL A 808 -15.73 -30.74 -26.13
N CYS A 809 -14.52 -30.39 -25.72
CA CYS A 809 -13.90 -29.07 -25.94
C CYS A 809 -12.76 -29.08 -26.98
N ASN A 810 -12.46 -30.23 -27.60
CA ASN A 810 -11.35 -30.38 -28.56
C ASN A 810 -11.56 -31.53 -29.56
N ALA A 811 -10.75 -31.53 -30.62
CA ALA A 811 -10.76 -32.52 -31.71
C ALA A 811 -10.71 -33.97 -31.23
N ARG A 812 -9.80 -34.27 -30.28
CA ARG A 812 -9.57 -35.63 -29.78
C ARG A 812 -10.76 -36.16 -28.97
N GLN A 813 -11.41 -35.30 -28.20
CA GLN A 813 -12.65 -35.64 -27.50
C GLN A 813 -13.79 -35.90 -28.51
N LEU A 814 -13.94 -35.04 -29.52
CA LEU A 814 -14.99 -35.19 -30.54
C LEU A 814 -14.82 -36.47 -31.34
N GLU A 815 -13.61 -36.80 -31.79
CA GLU A 815 -13.32 -38.05 -32.51
C GLU A 815 -13.63 -39.29 -31.66
N ALA A 816 -13.26 -39.28 -30.37
CA ALA A 816 -13.48 -40.40 -29.46
C ALA A 816 -14.96 -40.63 -29.12
N TRP A 817 -15.75 -39.54 -28.97
CA TRP A 817 -17.19 -39.60 -28.76
C TRP A 817 -17.94 -39.99 -30.04
N TRP A 818 -17.65 -39.34 -31.16
CA TRP A 818 -18.36 -39.55 -32.43
C TRP A 818 -18.25 -40.99 -32.94
N GLN A 819 -17.07 -41.63 -32.78
CA GLN A 819 -16.88 -43.06 -33.12
C GLN A 819 -17.80 -44.03 -32.38
N GLN A 820 -18.36 -43.62 -31.24
CA GLN A 820 -19.33 -44.39 -30.47
C GLN A 820 -20.75 -43.99 -30.86
N ALA A 821 -21.04 -42.68 -30.88
CA ALA A 821 -22.38 -42.15 -31.13
C ALA A 821 -22.89 -42.43 -32.57
N VAL A 822 -22.02 -42.38 -33.59
CA VAL A 822 -22.41 -42.66 -34.99
C VAL A 822 -22.91 -44.10 -35.21
N ARG A 823 -22.54 -45.04 -34.34
CA ARG A 823 -23.05 -46.43 -34.39
C ARG A 823 -24.53 -46.52 -34.06
N GLN A 824 -25.06 -45.55 -33.31
CA GLN A 824 -26.47 -45.45 -32.95
C GLN A 824 -27.22 -44.53 -33.93
N GLN A 825 -26.55 -43.49 -34.43
CA GLN A 825 -27.11 -42.52 -35.38
C GLN A 825 -26.19 -42.31 -36.59
N PRO A 826 -26.36 -43.08 -37.69
CA PRO A 826 -25.46 -43.03 -38.86
C PRO A 826 -25.41 -41.71 -39.65
N ARG A 827 -26.21 -40.70 -39.28
CA ARG A 827 -26.21 -39.33 -39.86
C ARG A 827 -25.91 -38.25 -38.82
N LEU A 828 -25.42 -38.61 -37.64
CA LEU A 828 -25.08 -37.66 -36.57
C LEU A 828 -24.09 -36.57 -37.05
N LEU A 829 -24.38 -35.32 -36.71
CA LEU A 829 -23.69 -34.10 -37.17
C LEU A 829 -23.73 -33.81 -38.69
N HIS A 830 -24.52 -34.52 -39.52
CA HIS A 830 -24.72 -34.12 -40.92
C HIS A 830 -25.78 -33.03 -41.04
N LEU A 831 -25.40 -31.86 -41.56
CA LEU A 831 -26.34 -30.79 -41.91
C LEU A 831 -27.25 -31.22 -43.08
N SER A 832 -28.53 -30.85 -43.02
CA SER A 832 -29.45 -30.92 -44.15
C SER A 832 -29.54 -29.58 -44.90
N ARG A 833 -30.00 -29.63 -46.16
CA ARG A 833 -30.28 -28.41 -46.94
C ARG A 833 -31.42 -27.59 -46.34
N GLU A 834 -32.37 -28.25 -45.66
CA GLU A 834 -33.50 -27.57 -45.02
C GLU A 834 -33.04 -26.77 -43.79
N GLU A 835 -32.15 -27.31 -42.97
CA GLU A 835 -31.55 -26.58 -41.83
C GLU A 835 -30.76 -25.35 -42.28
N LEU A 836 -30.01 -25.46 -43.39
CA LEU A 836 -29.30 -24.33 -44.01
C LEU A 836 -30.21 -23.35 -44.79
N MET A 837 -31.50 -23.65 -44.96
CA MET A 837 -32.47 -22.80 -45.67
C MET A 837 -33.72 -22.47 -44.83
N ARG A 838 -33.66 -22.66 -43.51
CA ARG A 838 -34.81 -22.55 -42.58
C ARG A 838 -35.16 -21.10 -42.25
N HIS A 839 -35.83 -20.41 -43.18
CA HIS A 839 -36.47 -19.12 -42.92
C HIS A 839 -37.87 -19.23 -42.25
N GLU A 840 -37.98 -20.06 -41.21
CA GLU A 840 -39.06 -20.01 -40.21
C GLU A 840 -38.53 -20.09 -38.78
N ALA A 841 -37.61 -19.18 -38.42
CA ALA A 841 -37.44 -18.73 -37.04
C ALA A 841 -38.60 -17.78 -36.63
N ALA A 842 -39.83 -18.22 -36.87
CA ALA A 842 -41.06 -17.43 -36.79
C ALA A 842 -41.46 -17.19 -35.32
N GLY A 843 -40.79 -16.23 -34.68
CA GLY A 843 -41.12 -15.81 -33.30
C GLY A 843 -40.10 -14.91 -32.60
N ILE A 844 -38.89 -14.71 -33.14
CA ILE A 844 -37.82 -13.96 -32.43
C ILE A 844 -37.28 -12.75 -33.22
N THR A 845 -37.22 -12.83 -34.56
CA THR A 845 -36.62 -11.77 -35.39
C THR A 845 -37.53 -10.55 -35.60
N THR A 846 -38.86 -10.73 -35.56
CA THR A 846 -39.82 -9.64 -35.79
C THR A 846 -39.86 -8.63 -34.64
N ASP A 847 -39.70 -9.09 -33.40
CA ASP A 847 -39.62 -8.23 -32.21
C ASP A 847 -38.27 -7.50 -32.12
N ALA A 848 -37.21 -8.08 -32.69
CA ALA A 848 -35.90 -7.46 -32.78
C ALA A 848 -35.89 -6.27 -33.76
N PHE A 849 -36.58 -6.39 -34.90
CA PHE A 849 -36.65 -5.40 -35.97
C PHE A 849 -38.11 -5.10 -36.36
N PRO A 850 -38.88 -4.43 -35.49
CA PRO A 850 -40.30 -4.21 -35.68
C PRO A 850 -40.58 -3.27 -36.86
N ARG A 851 -41.71 -3.48 -37.55
CA ARG A 851 -42.14 -2.62 -38.69
C ARG A 851 -42.61 -1.23 -38.26
N THR A 852 -42.90 -1.04 -36.98
CA THR A 852 -43.32 0.22 -36.37
C THR A 852 -42.52 0.47 -35.09
N VAL A 853 -42.22 1.73 -34.81
CA VAL A 853 -41.55 2.18 -33.59
C VAL A 853 -42.38 3.29 -32.98
N ARG A 854 -42.86 3.10 -31.75
CA ARG A 854 -43.71 4.08 -31.07
C ARG A 854 -42.89 5.30 -30.62
N LEU A 855 -43.22 6.47 -31.17
CA LEU A 855 -42.58 7.77 -30.91
C LEU A 855 -43.69 8.82 -30.72
N GLY A 856 -43.58 9.68 -29.70
CA GLY A 856 -44.61 10.71 -29.43
C GLY A 856 -46.02 10.14 -29.28
N GLY A 857 -46.15 8.97 -28.64
CA GLY A 857 -47.43 8.27 -28.47
C GLY A 857 -47.97 7.56 -29.73
N VAL A 858 -47.41 7.79 -30.92
CA VAL A 858 -47.89 7.26 -32.21
C VAL A 858 -46.96 6.18 -32.77
N ASP A 859 -47.51 5.18 -33.45
CA ASP A 859 -46.74 4.09 -34.07
C ASP A 859 -46.17 4.52 -35.43
N CYS A 860 -44.91 4.93 -35.45
CA CYS A 860 -44.22 5.46 -36.62
C CYS A 860 -43.60 4.34 -37.47
N ALA A 861 -43.79 4.35 -38.79
CA ALA A 861 -43.32 3.28 -39.68
C ALA A 861 -41.79 3.27 -39.81
N ALA A 862 -41.17 2.12 -39.56
CA ALA A 862 -39.72 1.92 -39.58
C ALA A 862 -39.26 1.17 -40.85
N GLN A 863 -38.10 1.59 -41.36
CA GLN A 863 -37.42 1.00 -42.51
C GLN A 863 -35.95 0.75 -42.14
N TYR A 864 -35.40 -0.37 -42.60
CA TYR A 864 -34.03 -0.79 -42.29
C TYR A 864 -33.20 -0.87 -43.57
N LEU A 865 -31.98 -0.35 -43.52
CA LEU A 865 -30.97 -0.46 -44.57
C LEU A 865 -29.65 -0.85 -43.92
N HIS A 866 -28.88 -1.74 -44.55
CA HIS A 866 -27.54 -2.11 -44.11
C HIS A 866 -26.60 -2.00 -45.32
N GLU A 867 -26.18 -0.76 -45.59
CA GLU A 867 -25.40 -0.38 -46.76
C GLU A 867 -24.36 0.67 -46.32
N PRO A 868 -23.16 0.23 -45.88
CA PRO A 868 -22.18 1.11 -45.26
C PRO A 868 -21.71 2.26 -46.16
N GLY A 869 -22.26 3.46 -45.92
CA GLY A 869 -22.01 4.67 -46.70
C GLY A 869 -23.27 5.34 -47.25
N ASP A 870 -24.41 4.65 -47.31
CA ASP A 870 -25.69 5.29 -47.66
C ASP A 870 -26.15 6.21 -46.52
N PRO A 871 -26.64 7.44 -46.80
CA PRO A 871 -27.16 8.35 -45.77
C PRO A 871 -28.32 7.78 -44.93
N ARG A 872 -28.95 6.68 -45.31
CA ARG A 872 -30.08 6.01 -44.61
C ARG A 872 -29.66 4.73 -43.87
N ASP A 873 -28.38 4.34 -43.94
CA ASP A 873 -27.80 3.17 -43.27
C ASP A 873 -28.20 3.10 -41.78
N GLY A 874 -28.63 1.92 -41.32
CA GLY A 874 -29.29 1.69 -40.03
C GLY A 874 -30.82 1.74 -40.11
N VAL A 875 -31.46 2.25 -39.04
CA VAL A 875 -32.92 2.37 -38.95
C VAL A 875 -33.39 3.79 -39.29
N THR A 876 -34.31 3.90 -40.25
CA THR A 876 -35.03 5.12 -40.62
C THR A 876 -36.50 5.05 -40.19
N VAL A 877 -36.94 5.93 -39.31
CA VAL A 877 -38.33 5.97 -38.79
C VAL A 877 -39.08 7.17 -39.36
N THR A 878 -40.33 6.94 -39.79
CA THR A 878 -41.18 7.92 -40.47
C THR A 878 -42.10 8.61 -39.45
N VAL A 879 -41.84 9.90 -39.18
CA VAL A 879 -42.53 10.69 -38.15
C VAL A 879 -43.51 11.66 -38.83
N PRO A 880 -44.82 11.58 -38.55
CA PRO A 880 -45.78 12.59 -39.02
C PRO A 880 -45.49 13.95 -38.37
N LEU A 881 -45.64 15.04 -39.12
CA LEU A 881 -45.28 16.40 -38.69
C LEU A 881 -45.89 16.78 -37.34
N PHE A 882 -47.17 16.49 -37.11
CA PHE A 882 -47.88 16.79 -35.85
C PHE A 882 -47.37 16.02 -34.62
N VAL A 883 -46.56 14.97 -34.81
CA VAL A 883 -45.94 14.17 -33.74
C VAL A 883 -44.53 14.65 -33.41
N LEU A 884 -43.90 15.42 -34.31
CA LEU A 884 -42.46 15.75 -34.27
C LEU A 884 -42.02 16.34 -32.92
N ASN A 885 -42.78 17.29 -32.38
CA ASN A 885 -42.47 17.94 -31.10
C ASN A 885 -42.58 16.97 -29.91
N GLN A 886 -43.45 15.95 -30.01
CA GLN A 886 -43.66 14.91 -28.99
C GLN A 886 -42.64 13.75 -29.06
N VAL A 887 -41.79 13.69 -30.09
CA VAL A 887 -40.68 12.72 -30.13
C VAL A 887 -39.63 13.08 -29.08
N SER A 888 -39.20 12.09 -28.30
CA SER A 888 -38.16 12.23 -27.26
C SER A 888 -36.80 11.76 -27.78
N GLU A 889 -35.75 12.57 -27.60
CA GLU A 889 -34.38 12.17 -27.94
C GLU A 889 -33.92 10.94 -27.15
N ALA A 890 -34.28 10.88 -25.86
CA ALA A 890 -33.98 9.75 -24.99
C ALA A 890 -34.52 8.43 -25.57
N ARG A 891 -35.75 8.43 -26.12
CA ARG A 891 -36.33 7.25 -26.79
C ARG A 891 -35.55 6.88 -28.05
N CYS A 892 -35.06 7.85 -28.82
CA CYS A 892 -34.30 7.60 -30.05
C CYS A 892 -32.92 6.98 -29.78
N GLU A 893 -32.31 7.21 -28.60
CA GLU A 893 -31.02 6.60 -28.23
C GLU A 893 -31.03 5.06 -28.27
N TRP A 894 -32.18 4.45 -27.93
CA TRP A 894 -32.37 2.99 -27.80
C TRP A 894 -32.47 2.25 -29.14
N LEU A 895 -32.64 2.95 -30.26
CA LEU A 895 -32.92 2.36 -31.57
C LEU A 895 -34.11 1.37 -31.49
N VAL A 896 -33.91 0.15 -31.99
CA VAL A 896 -34.79 -1.02 -31.89
C VAL A 896 -34.04 -2.18 -31.24
N PRO A 897 -34.74 -3.19 -30.64
CA PRO A 897 -34.09 -4.18 -29.78
C PRO A 897 -32.95 -4.97 -30.45
N GLY A 898 -33.01 -5.22 -31.76
CA GLY A 898 -31.98 -5.90 -32.54
C GLY A 898 -30.66 -5.13 -32.61
N MET A 899 -30.69 -3.80 -32.71
CA MET A 899 -29.50 -2.93 -32.83
C MET A 899 -28.88 -2.53 -31.48
N LEU A 900 -29.53 -2.90 -30.36
CA LEU A 900 -29.14 -2.45 -29.02
C LEU A 900 -27.76 -2.96 -28.59
N LYS A 901 -27.39 -4.20 -28.97
CA LYS A 901 -26.07 -4.79 -28.68
C LYS A 901 -24.95 -3.95 -29.28
N ASP A 902 -25.03 -3.62 -30.56
CA ASP A 902 -23.99 -2.88 -31.26
C ASP A 902 -23.92 -1.42 -30.79
N LYS A 903 -25.07 -0.81 -30.48
CA LYS A 903 -25.15 0.51 -29.83
C LYS A 903 -24.39 0.52 -28.50
N ILE A 904 -24.65 -0.47 -27.62
CA ILE A 904 -23.95 -0.60 -26.33
C ILE A 904 -22.45 -0.88 -26.56
N GLN A 905 -22.09 -1.77 -27.48
CA GLN A 905 -20.70 -2.09 -27.80
C GLN A 905 -19.91 -0.86 -28.28
N ALA A 906 -20.50 -0.04 -29.15
CA ALA A 906 -19.89 1.20 -29.63
C ALA A 906 -19.74 2.25 -28.51
N LEU A 907 -20.75 2.40 -27.64
CA LEU A 907 -20.69 3.28 -26.47
C LEU A 907 -19.61 2.83 -25.47
N LEU A 908 -19.54 1.54 -25.12
CA LEU A 908 -18.48 1.02 -24.25
C LEU A 908 -17.08 1.15 -24.90
N LYS A 909 -16.98 1.00 -26.23
CA LYS A 909 -15.74 1.23 -26.99
C LYS A 909 -15.29 2.69 -26.95
N SER A 910 -16.21 3.64 -26.89
CA SER A 910 -15.91 5.08 -26.88
C SER A 910 -15.36 5.60 -25.54
N LEU A 911 -15.60 4.88 -24.44
CA LEU A 911 -15.14 5.24 -23.10
C LEU A 911 -13.61 5.36 -22.95
N PRO A 912 -13.11 6.18 -22.00
CA PRO A 912 -11.70 6.25 -21.64
C PRO A 912 -11.13 4.90 -21.19
N GLN A 913 -9.82 4.72 -21.37
CA GLN A 913 -9.13 3.44 -21.15
C GLN A 913 -9.38 2.83 -19.75
N LYS A 914 -9.47 3.65 -18.69
CA LYS A 914 -9.73 3.19 -17.31
C LYS A 914 -11.06 2.43 -17.19
N PRO A 915 -12.25 3.05 -17.32
CA PRO A 915 -13.51 2.32 -17.23
C PRO A 915 -13.64 1.27 -18.34
N ARG A 916 -13.25 1.59 -19.59
CA ARG A 916 -13.33 0.65 -20.72
C ARG A 916 -12.61 -0.67 -20.45
N SER A 917 -11.47 -0.66 -19.75
CA SER A 917 -10.69 -1.87 -19.43
C SER A 917 -11.44 -2.89 -18.55
N ARG A 918 -12.50 -2.47 -17.84
CA ARG A 918 -13.35 -3.37 -17.04
C ARG A 918 -14.39 -4.12 -17.88
N PHE A 919 -14.76 -3.56 -19.03
CA PHE A 919 -15.71 -4.15 -19.98
C PHE A 919 -15.02 -4.89 -21.12
N VAL A 920 -13.79 -5.38 -20.93
CA VAL A 920 -13.10 -6.23 -21.90
C VAL A 920 -13.25 -7.69 -21.46
N PRO A 921 -13.80 -8.59 -22.30
CA PRO A 921 -14.17 -8.38 -23.71
C PRO A 921 -15.46 -7.55 -23.89
N LEU A 922 -15.43 -6.65 -24.88
CA LEU A 922 -16.52 -5.71 -25.18
C LEU A 922 -17.78 -6.39 -25.77
N PRO A 923 -17.69 -7.40 -26.66
CA PRO A 923 -18.87 -8.06 -27.20
C PRO A 923 -19.69 -8.80 -26.14
N ASP A 924 -19.01 -9.48 -25.23
CA ASP A 924 -19.61 -10.30 -24.17
C ASP A 924 -20.39 -9.39 -23.20
N ASN A 925 -19.74 -8.30 -22.76
CA ASN A 925 -20.37 -7.29 -21.90
C ASN A 925 -21.50 -6.53 -22.60
N ALA A 926 -21.34 -6.20 -23.88
CA ALA A 926 -22.42 -5.57 -24.65
C ALA A 926 -23.62 -6.51 -24.85
N SER A 927 -23.39 -7.82 -25.01
CA SER A 927 -24.45 -8.83 -25.12
C SER A 927 -25.21 -8.96 -23.79
N ARG A 928 -24.49 -9.20 -22.68
CA ARG A 928 -25.06 -9.25 -21.31
C ARG A 928 -25.90 -8.01 -20.98
N LEU A 929 -25.39 -6.82 -21.31
CA LEU A 929 -26.10 -5.56 -21.04
C LEU A 929 -27.28 -5.34 -21.99
N ALA A 930 -27.19 -5.74 -23.26
CA ALA A 930 -28.33 -5.68 -24.18
C ALA A 930 -29.47 -6.59 -23.74
N GLU A 931 -29.18 -7.81 -23.28
CA GLU A 931 -30.17 -8.75 -22.73
C GLU A 931 -30.85 -8.19 -21.47
N ALA A 932 -30.05 -7.72 -20.50
CA ALA A 932 -30.55 -7.12 -19.26
C ALA A 932 -31.35 -5.81 -19.45
N LEU A 933 -31.28 -5.20 -20.63
CA LEU A 933 -31.97 -3.97 -21.02
C LEU A 933 -33.06 -4.18 -22.10
N ARG A 934 -33.19 -5.38 -22.68
CA ARG A 934 -34.24 -5.74 -23.65
C ARG A 934 -35.58 -6.09 -22.98
N VAL A 935 -35.60 -6.34 -21.67
CA VAL A 935 -36.83 -6.66 -20.92
C VAL A 935 -37.87 -5.53 -21.01
N PRO A 936 -39.18 -5.81 -21.16
CA PRO A 936 -40.20 -4.78 -21.42
C PRO A 936 -40.29 -3.67 -20.35
N GLU A 937 -39.96 -3.98 -19.11
CA GLU A 937 -39.95 -3.04 -17.98
C GLU A 937 -38.81 -2.00 -18.04
N ARG A 938 -37.79 -2.22 -18.89
CA ARG A 938 -36.58 -1.38 -18.97
C ARG A 938 -36.28 -0.87 -20.37
N PHE A 939 -36.63 -1.62 -21.41
CA PHE A 939 -36.37 -1.20 -22.77
C PHE A 939 -37.07 0.13 -23.07
N ALA A 940 -36.34 1.07 -23.67
CA ALA A 940 -36.83 2.40 -24.02
C ALA A 940 -37.24 3.31 -22.83
N GLN A 941 -36.91 2.95 -21.59
CA GLN A 941 -37.17 3.77 -20.41
C GLN A 941 -36.02 4.75 -20.12
N GLY A 942 -36.28 6.06 -20.27
CA GLY A 942 -35.26 7.10 -20.06
C GLY A 942 -34.16 7.12 -21.14
N SER A 943 -33.01 7.73 -20.82
CA SER A 943 -31.84 7.78 -21.71
C SER A 943 -31.00 6.52 -21.57
N LEU A 944 -30.71 5.84 -22.70
CA LEU A 944 -29.80 4.70 -22.73
C LEU A 944 -28.41 5.09 -22.21
N THR A 945 -27.94 6.30 -22.53
CA THR A 945 -26.65 6.83 -22.09
C THR A 945 -26.60 6.95 -20.57
N ASP A 946 -27.66 7.42 -19.90
CA ASP A 946 -27.68 7.54 -18.43
C ASP A 946 -27.81 6.17 -17.73
N VAL A 947 -28.57 5.23 -18.31
CA VAL A 947 -28.67 3.84 -17.83
C VAL A 947 -27.31 3.13 -17.90
N LEU A 948 -26.59 3.31 -19.02
CA LEU A 948 -25.21 2.81 -19.15
C LEU A 948 -24.24 3.55 -18.23
N LEU A 949 -24.38 4.88 -18.06
CA LEU A 949 -23.53 5.67 -17.17
C LEU A 949 -23.63 5.19 -15.72
N LYS A 950 -24.86 4.92 -15.24
CA LYS A 950 -25.09 4.32 -13.93
C LYS A 950 -24.44 2.93 -13.84
N THR A 951 -24.70 2.05 -14.80
CA THR A 951 -24.15 0.69 -14.81
C THR A 951 -22.62 0.68 -14.83
N VAL A 952 -22.00 1.59 -15.57
CA VAL A 952 -20.54 1.79 -15.61
C VAL A 952 -19.99 2.31 -14.28
N ARG A 953 -20.69 3.23 -13.60
CA ARG A 953 -20.31 3.69 -12.26
C ARG A 953 -20.40 2.55 -11.24
N ASP A 954 -21.51 1.81 -11.24
CA ASP A 954 -21.78 0.72 -10.30
C ASP A 954 -20.77 -0.44 -10.46
N GLU A 955 -20.50 -0.90 -11.70
CA GLU A 955 -19.56 -2.01 -11.95
C GLU A 955 -18.08 -1.63 -11.87
N THR A 956 -17.70 -0.37 -12.08
CA THR A 956 -16.28 0.06 -12.05
C THR A 956 -15.85 0.78 -10.78
N SER A 957 -16.79 1.30 -10.00
CA SER A 957 -16.55 2.19 -8.85
C SER A 957 -15.72 3.44 -9.20
N LEU A 958 -15.88 3.97 -10.42
CA LEU A 958 -15.22 5.19 -10.91
C LEU A 958 -16.25 6.29 -11.18
N ASP A 959 -15.91 7.56 -10.89
CA ASP A 959 -16.67 8.71 -11.39
C ASP A 959 -16.43 8.87 -12.90
N VAL A 960 -17.25 8.18 -13.68
CA VAL A 960 -17.43 8.39 -15.12
C VAL A 960 -18.55 9.41 -15.32
N LYS A 961 -18.44 10.28 -16.33
CA LYS A 961 -19.40 11.35 -16.64
C LYS A 961 -20.01 11.13 -18.02
N ARG A 962 -21.17 11.75 -18.31
CA ARG A 962 -21.84 11.61 -19.62
C ARG A 962 -20.93 11.99 -20.80
N THR A 963 -20.04 12.96 -20.59
CA THR A 963 -19.01 13.41 -21.55
C THR A 963 -17.90 12.39 -21.83
N ASP A 964 -17.76 11.32 -21.05
CA ASP A 964 -16.81 10.24 -21.31
C ASP A 964 -17.30 9.29 -22.41
N PHE A 965 -18.61 9.26 -22.70
CA PHE A 965 -19.15 8.59 -23.88
C PHE A 965 -18.94 9.47 -25.12
N LYS A 966 -17.89 9.16 -25.89
CA LYS A 966 -17.56 9.85 -27.13
C LYS A 966 -18.48 9.45 -28.28
N LEU A 967 -19.60 10.16 -28.40
CA LEU A 967 -20.64 9.91 -29.43
C LEU A 967 -20.10 10.14 -30.86
N ASP A 968 -19.07 10.97 -31.03
CA ASP A 968 -18.30 11.16 -32.25
C ASP A 968 -17.58 9.89 -32.74
N MET A 969 -17.31 8.93 -31.84
CA MET A 969 -16.68 7.65 -32.16
C MET A 969 -17.69 6.53 -32.46
N VAL A 970 -19.00 6.82 -32.49
CA VAL A 970 -20.07 5.85 -32.74
C VAL A 970 -20.51 5.91 -34.21
N PRO A 971 -20.55 4.77 -34.94
CA PRO A 971 -21.02 4.71 -36.33
C PRO A 971 -22.42 5.33 -36.56
N ALA A 972 -22.60 5.98 -37.71
CA ALA A 972 -23.82 6.74 -38.04
C ALA A 972 -25.10 5.88 -38.07
N HIS A 973 -25.03 4.60 -38.48
CA HIS A 973 -26.18 3.68 -38.45
C HIS A 973 -26.64 3.31 -37.03
N LEU A 974 -25.80 3.55 -36.01
CA LEU A 974 -26.17 3.40 -34.59
C LEU A 974 -26.83 4.68 -34.03
N PHE A 975 -27.36 5.57 -34.87
CA PHE A 975 -28.26 6.65 -34.50
C PHE A 975 -29.52 6.59 -35.37
N MET A 976 -30.69 6.72 -34.74
CA MET A 976 -31.96 6.64 -35.43
C MET A 976 -32.09 7.78 -36.44
N ASN A 977 -32.25 7.44 -37.72
CA ASN A 977 -32.54 8.40 -38.77
C ASN A 977 -34.05 8.67 -38.76
N LEU A 978 -34.46 9.94 -38.78
CA LEU A 978 -35.85 10.34 -38.71
C LEU A 978 -36.25 11.01 -40.03
N ARG A 979 -37.36 10.57 -40.63
CA ARG A 979 -37.96 11.15 -41.85
C ARG A 979 -39.28 11.81 -41.46
N VAL A 980 -39.31 13.14 -41.49
CA VAL A 980 -40.52 13.93 -41.19
C VAL A 980 -41.40 13.99 -42.43
N VAL A 981 -42.70 13.71 -42.29
CA VAL A 981 -43.69 13.75 -43.39
C VAL A 981 -44.91 14.60 -43.06
N ASP A 982 -45.50 15.22 -44.08
CA ASP A 982 -46.79 15.93 -43.98
C ASP A 982 -48.00 14.97 -43.94
N GLU A 983 -49.22 15.55 -43.87
CA GLU A 983 -50.49 14.82 -43.85
C GLU A 983 -50.78 14.03 -45.15
N HIS A 984 -50.02 14.27 -46.21
CA HIS A 984 -50.10 13.54 -47.48
C HIS A 984 -48.94 12.54 -47.66
N GLY A 985 -48.10 12.35 -46.62
CA GLY A 985 -46.97 11.44 -46.64
C GLY A 985 -45.74 11.96 -47.39
N ARG A 986 -45.73 13.23 -47.82
CA ARG A 986 -44.59 13.85 -48.50
C ARG A 986 -43.50 14.17 -47.46
N GLN A 987 -42.26 13.79 -47.77
CA GLN A 987 -41.10 14.12 -46.94
C GLN A 987 -40.86 15.64 -46.89
N LEU A 988 -40.73 16.17 -45.68
CA LEU A 988 -40.37 17.56 -45.40
C LEU A 988 -38.87 17.67 -45.08
N GLY A 989 -38.39 16.87 -44.13
CA GLY A 989 -36.98 16.81 -43.72
C GLY A 989 -36.56 15.39 -43.35
N MET A 990 -35.25 15.12 -43.34
CA MET A 990 -34.69 13.84 -42.89
C MET A 990 -33.32 14.01 -42.25
N GLY A 991 -33.09 13.37 -41.11
CA GLY A 991 -31.78 13.37 -40.44
C GLY A 991 -31.74 12.63 -39.10
N ARG A 992 -30.54 12.50 -38.53
CA ARG A 992 -30.28 11.82 -37.24
C ARG A 992 -30.26 12.75 -36.02
N ASN A 993 -30.41 14.07 -36.23
CA ASN A 993 -30.45 15.07 -35.17
C ASN A 993 -31.91 15.55 -35.01
N LEU A 994 -32.58 15.13 -33.93
CA LEU A 994 -33.97 15.48 -33.67
C LEU A 994 -34.10 16.96 -33.28
N GLY A 995 -33.23 17.51 -32.43
CA GLY A 995 -33.20 18.94 -32.12
C GLY A 995 -33.13 19.83 -33.37
N ALA A 996 -32.35 19.46 -34.39
CA ALA A 996 -32.29 20.17 -35.67
C ALA A 996 -33.62 20.08 -36.45
N LEU A 997 -34.24 18.90 -36.52
CA LEU A 997 -35.55 18.72 -37.18
C LEU A 997 -36.67 19.47 -36.44
N LYS A 998 -36.64 19.53 -35.10
CA LYS A 998 -37.55 20.36 -34.29
C LYS A 998 -37.30 21.85 -34.50
N ALA A 999 -36.05 22.29 -34.64
CA ALA A 999 -35.73 23.69 -34.90
C ALA A 999 -36.21 24.15 -36.30
N GLU A 1000 -36.13 23.27 -37.31
CA GLU A 1000 -36.55 23.55 -38.68
C GLU A 1000 -38.08 23.46 -38.87
N TRP A 1001 -38.73 22.41 -38.33
CA TRP A 1001 -40.14 22.09 -38.60
C TRP A 1001 -41.08 22.24 -37.39
N GLY A 1002 -40.56 22.41 -36.18
CA GLY A 1002 -41.36 22.37 -34.93
C GLY A 1002 -42.42 23.46 -34.83
N GLY A 1003 -42.22 24.62 -35.45
CA GLY A 1003 -43.25 25.65 -35.57
C GLY A 1003 -44.43 25.22 -36.45
N GLN A 1004 -44.16 24.48 -37.54
CA GLN A 1004 -45.19 23.91 -38.40
C GLN A 1004 -45.83 22.68 -37.75
N ALA A 1005 -45.08 21.90 -36.97
CA ALA A 1005 -45.59 20.80 -36.15
C ALA A 1005 -46.61 21.28 -35.11
N ARG A 1006 -46.32 22.37 -34.40
CA ARG A 1006 -47.27 22.99 -33.46
C ARG A 1006 -48.50 23.52 -34.17
N GLY A 1007 -48.34 24.15 -35.34
CA GLY A 1007 -49.48 24.58 -36.18
C GLY A 1007 -50.36 23.42 -36.64
N ALA A 1008 -49.76 22.29 -37.08
CA ALA A 1008 -50.49 21.09 -37.47
C ALA A 1008 -51.20 20.43 -36.27
N PHE A 1009 -50.55 20.38 -35.10
CA PHE A 1009 -51.17 19.90 -33.85
C PHE A 1009 -52.34 20.79 -33.41
N GLN A 1010 -52.17 22.11 -33.45
CA GLN A 1010 -53.23 23.08 -33.14
C GLN A 1010 -54.39 22.99 -34.13
N ALA A 1011 -54.15 22.82 -35.44
CA ALA A 1011 -55.20 22.60 -36.42
C ALA A 1011 -55.95 21.26 -36.19
N LEU A 1012 -55.23 20.20 -35.81
CA LEU A 1012 -55.84 18.93 -35.39
C LEU A 1012 -56.75 19.07 -34.17
N ALA A 1013 -56.37 19.90 -33.20
CA ALA A 1013 -57.09 20.16 -31.95
C ALA A 1013 -58.26 21.16 -32.10
N GLN A 1014 -58.09 22.26 -32.84
CA GLN A 1014 -59.11 23.28 -33.08
C GLN A 1014 -60.32 22.77 -33.87
N LEU A 1015 -60.17 21.65 -34.60
CA LEU A 1015 -61.25 20.90 -35.26
C LEU A 1015 -62.23 20.19 -34.28
N LYS A 1016 -62.43 20.74 -33.08
CA LYS A 1016 -63.22 20.18 -31.98
C LYS A 1016 -63.81 21.28 -31.08
N ASP A 1017 -64.43 22.29 -31.70
CA ASP A 1017 -64.98 23.45 -31.00
C ASP A 1017 -66.27 23.12 -30.21
N SER A 1018 -66.15 22.88 -28.90
CA SER A 1018 -67.21 23.00 -27.86
C SER A 1018 -66.69 22.54 -26.49
N LEU A 1019 -66.23 23.48 -25.64
CA LEU A 1019 -65.72 23.19 -24.29
C LEU A 1019 -66.71 23.55 -23.17
N ALA A 1020 -67.85 22.88 -23.15
CA ALA A 1020 -68.70 22.68 -21.96
C ALA A 1020 -69.66 21.49 -22.19
N PRO A 1021 -70.09 20.73 -21.16
CA PRO A 1021 -69.78 20.84 -19.73
C PRO A 1021 -69.10 19.59 -19.14
N ILE A 1022 -68.12 19.77 -18.24
CA ILE A 1022 -67.63 18.71 -17.33
C ILE A 1022 -67.50 19.21 -15.87
N LEU A 1023 -67.23 20.51 -15.65
CA LEU A 1023 -67.00 21.11 -14.33
C LEU A 1023 -68.26 21.31 -13.45
N THR A 1024 -69.28 20.46 -13.56
CA THR A 1024 -70.52 20.54 -12.74
C THR A 1024 -71.01 19.17 -12.27
N GLN A 1025 -70.26 18.54 -11.36
CA GLN A 1025 -70.85 17.63 -10.37
C GLN A 1025 -69.95 17.50 -9.13
N SER A 1026 -70.37 18.12 -8.03
CA SER A 1026 -69.84 17.92 -6.69
C SER A 1026 -71.02 18.03 -5.71
N PRO A 1027 -71.25 17.07 -4.81
CA PRO A 1027 -72.38 17.16 -3.88
C PRO A 1027 -72.18 18.25 -2.81
N ASP A 1028 -73.23 19.05 -2.64
CA ASP A 1028 -73.64 19.79 -1.43
C ASP A 1028 -73.10 19.25 -0.08
N THR A 1029 -72.77 20.04 0.94
CA THR A 1029 -73.40 21.27 1.50
C THR A 1029 -72.39 21.97 2.47
N ALA A 1030 -72.53 23.23 2.93
CA ALA A 1030 -73.38 24.39 2.58
C ALA A 1030 -72.92 25.69 3.30
N GLY A 1031 -73.34 26.85 2.78
CA GLY A 1031 -73.92 27.94 3.60
C GLY A 1031 -73.09 29.20 3.93
N GLY A 1032 -73.57 30.39 3.52
CA GLY A 1032 -73.21 31.69 4.12
C GLY A 1032 -72.96 32.84 3.10
N PRO A 1033 -73.57 34.06 3.20
CA PRO A 1033 -73.82 34.83 1.97
C PRO A 1033 -73.45 36.35 1.93
N ALA A 1034 -72.93 36.76 0.75
CA ALA A 1034 -73.37 37.90 -0.09
C ALA A 1034 -73.09 39.39 0.26
N ALA A 1035 -73.27 40.21 -0.80
CA ALA A 1035 -73.45 41.69 -0.87
C ALA A 1035 -72.19 42.60 -0.69
N THR A 1036 -71.97 43.70 -1.46
CA THR A 1036 -72.74 44.29 -2.60
C THR A 1036 -71.87 45.14 -3.56
N ALA A 1037 -72.47 45.61 -4.67
CA ALA A 1037 -71.96 46.52 -5.72
C ALA A 1037 -71.86 48.02 -5.24
N PRO A 1038 -71.63 49.10 -6.06
CA PRO A 1038 -71.71 49.22 -7.54
C PRO A 1038 -70.78 50.23 -8.32
N ALA A 1039 -70.79 50.12 -9.67
CA ALA A 1039 -70.63 51.19 -10.70
C ALA A 1039 -69.27 51.96 -10.80
N LYS A 1040 -68.82 52.63 -11.89
CA LYS A 1040 -69.07 52.80 -13.36
C LYS A 1040 -67.92 53.73 -13.87
N ALA A 1041 -67.52 53.96 -15.14
CA ALA A 1041 -67.56 53.35 -16.49
C ALA A 1041 -66.68 54.30 -17.41
N LYS A 1042 -66.53 54.30 -18.76
CA LYS A 1042 -67.09 53.59 -19.93
C LYS A 1042 -66.22 53.87 -21.21
N THR A 1043 -65.97 52.88 -22.10
CA THR A 1043 -65.58 53.02 -23.56
C THR A 1043 -64.24 53.71 -23.93
N PRO A 1044 -63.65 53.48 -25.14
CA PRO A 1044 -64.18 52.81 -26.36
C PRO A 1044 -63.58 51.42 -26.67
N GLU A 1045 -64.23 50.67 -27.57
CA GLU A 1045 -64.07 49.21 -27.75
C GLU A 1045 -63.81 48.78 -29.22
N ARG A 1046 -63.33 47.54 -29.40
CA ARG A 1046 -63.15 46.82 -30.68
C ARG A 1046 -63.57 45.35 -30.49
N THR A 1047 -64.19 44.74 -31.49
CA THR A 1047 -64.72 43.36 -31.46
C THR A 1047 -64.86 42.79 -32.89
N PRO A 1048 -64.96 41.45 -33.08
CA PRO A 1048 -64.51 40.36 -32.20
C PRO A 1048 -63.66 39.28 -32.92
N ALA A 1049 -62.87 38.53 -32.13
CA ALA A 1049 -62.51 37.15 -32.42
C ALA A 1049 -63.11 36.25 -31.32
N SER A 1050 -63.06 34.93 -31.45
CA SER A 1050 -63.64 33.98 -30.49
C SER A 1050 -63.07 34.19 -29.07
N ALA A 1051 -63.94 34.09 -28.07
CA ALA A 1051 -63.64 34.57 -26.72
C ALA A 1051 -62.80 33.58 -25.90
N GLU A 1052 -61.47 33.76 -25.93
CA GLU A 1052 -60.58 33.24 -24.89
C GLU A 1052 -61.00 33.81 -23.53
N THR A 1053 -61.24 32.94 -22.55
CA THR A 1053 -61.73 33.38 -21.23
C THR A 1053 -60.58 33.99 -20.43
N ARG A 1054 -60.77 35.24 -20.00
CA ARG A 1054 -59.78 36.10 -19.37
C ARG A 1054 -59.96 36.08 -17.84
N TYR A 1055 -58.89 35.82 -17.10
CA TYR A 1055 -58.90 35.72 -15.64
C TYR A 1055 -57.94 36.70 -14.98
N THR A 1056 -58.32 37.28 -13.84
CA THR A 1056 -57.45 38.14 -13.01
C THR A 1056 -57.26 37.63 -11.58
N ASP A 1057 -57.95 36.53 -11.26
CA ASP A 1057 -57.91 35.74 -10.04
C ASP A 1057 -58.00 34.24 -10.38
N TRP A 1058 -57.85 33.36 -9.39
CA TRP A 1058 -57.97 31.90 -9.61
C TRP A 1058 -59.44 31.47 -9.57
N SER A 1059 -60.18 31.76 -10.65
CA SER A 1059 -61.64 31.58 -10.74
C SER A 1059 -62.09 30.40 -11.64
N PHE A 1060 -61.15 29.60 -12.15
CA PHE A 1060 -61.37 28.53 -13.15
C PHE A 1060 -61.29 27.09 -12.60
N GLY A 1061 -61.02 26.89 -11.30
CA GLY A 1061 -60.87 25.57 -10.69
C GLY A 1061 -59.46 24.98 -10.87
N GLU A 1062 -59.32 23.65 -10.74
CA GLU A 1062 -58.02 22.99 -10.94
C GLU A 1062 -57.72 22.80 -12.43
N LEU A 1063 -56.50 23.17 -12.84
CA LEU A 1063 -55.97 22.88 -14.18
C LEU A 1063 -55.37 21.47 -14.20
N PRO A 1064 -55.88 20.53 -15.01
CA PRO A 1064 -55.36 19.17 -15.06
C PRO A 1064 -53.99 19.15 -15.74
N GLU A 1065 -53.01 18.43 -15.15
CA GLU A 1065 -51.64 18.34 -15.69
C GLU A 1065 -51.57 17.76 -17.12
N LEU A 1066 -52.59 16.98 -17.53
CA LEU A 1066 -52.63 16.29 -18.82
C LEU A 1066 -54.06 16.24 -19.37
N MET A 1067 -54.22 16.56 -20.65
CA MET A 1067 -55.50 16.54 -21.36
C MET A 1067 -55.46 15.58 -22.57
N GLU A 1068 -56.34 14.58 -22.58
CA GLU A 1068 -56.49 13.69 -23.75
C GLU A 1068 -57.43 14.26 -24.81
N ILE A 1069 -56.96 14.32 -26.05
CA ILE A 1069 -57.72 14.75 -27.23
C ILE A 1069 -57.86 13.57 -28.19
N ARG A 1070 -58.98 12.84 -28.07
CA ARG A 1070 -59.29 11.67 -28.93
C ARG A 1070 -59.98 12.09 -30.24
N LYS A 1071 -59.49 11.58 -31.38
CA LYS A 1071 -60.01 11.87 -32.74
C LYS A 1071 -59.67 10.71 -33.69
N GLY A 1072 -60.64 10.21 -34.46
CA GLY A 1072 -60.38 9.21 -35.53
C GLY A 1072 -59.70 7.90 -35.09
N GLY A 1073 -59.90 7.46 -33.84
CA GLY A 1073 -59.22 6.30 -33.26
C GLY A 1073 -57.82 6.59 -32.70
N GLN A 1074 -57.28 7.79 -32.90
CA GLN A 1074 -56.03 8.26 -32.31
C GLN A 1074 -56.32 9.05 -31.01
N THR A 1075 -55.36 9.03 -30.09
CA THR A 1075 -55.38 9.80 -28.84
C THR A 1075 -54.16 10.70 -28.82
N LEU A 1076 -54.38 12.02 -28.92
CA LEU A 1076 -53.36 13.03 -28.74
C LEU A 1076 -53.32 13.46 -27.26
N ILE A 1077 -52.16 13.90 -26.80
CA ILE A 1077 -51.95 14.44 -25.45
C ILE A 1077 -51.57 15.91 -25.58
N GLY A 1078 -52.24 16.76 -24.81
CA GLY A 1078 -51.93 18.19 -24.67
C GLY A 1078 -51.85 18.63 -23.21
N PHE A 1079 -51.20 19.76 -22.97
CA PHE A 1079 -50.85 20.26 -21.63
C PHE A 1079 -51.40 21.67 -21.45
N PRO A 1080 -52.45 21.89 -20.62
CA PRO A 1080 -53.05 23.21 -20.44
C PRO A 1080 -52.21 24.10 -19.50
N ALA A 1081 -52.00 25.36 -19.89
CA ALA A 1081 -51.15 26.30 -19.18
C ALA A 1081 -51.77 27.70 -19.09
N LEU A 1082 -51.44 28.41 -18.00
CA LEU A 1082 -51.74 29.83 -17.87
C LEU A 1082 -50.80 30.66 -18.75
N MET A 1083 -51.37 31.47 -19.63
CA MET A 1083 -50.65 32.41 -20.48
C MET A 1083 -50.73 33.83 -19.92
N ASP A 1084 -49.59 34.49 -19.76
CA ASP A 1084 -49.50 35.88 -19.31
C ASP A 1084 -50.04 36.85 -20.39
N GLY A 1085 -51.13 37.54 -20.07
CA GLY A 1085 -51.75 38.59 -20.88
C GLY A 1085 -51.36 40.02 -20.47
N GLY A 1086 -50.42 40.20 -19.54
CA GLY A 1086 -49.93 41.48 -19.03
C GLY A 1086 -50.82 42.11 -17.95
N ASP A 1087 -52.14 42.16 -18.17
CA ASP A 1087 -53.13 42.68 -17.21
C ASP A 1087 -54.22 41.64 -16.83
N ALA A 1088 -54.03 40.39 -17.27
CA ALA A 1088 -54.81 39.20 -16.96
C ALA A 1088 -54.05 37.93 -17.40
N VAL A 1089 -54.66 36.76 -17.27
CA VAL A 1089 -54.19 35.49 -17.84
C VAL A 1089 -55.26 34.77 -18.65
N PHE A 1090 -54.83 33.87 -19.54
CA PHE A 1090 -55.67 33.00 -20.36
C PHE A 1090 -55.26 31.53 -20.17
N ILE A 1091 -56.05 30.57 -20.66
CA ILE A 1091 -55.72 29.13 -20.66
C ILE A 1091 -55.52 28.65 -22.10
N GLU A 1092 -54.33 28.17 -22.44
CA GLU A 1092 -53.99 27.60 -23.75
C GLU A 1092 -53.46 26.16 -23.58
N VAL A 1093 -53.68 25.28 -24.57
CA VAL A 1093 -53.24 23.88 -24.56
C VAL A 1093 -52.05 23.68 -25.49
N PHE A 1094 -50.92 23.24 -24.93
CA PHE A 1094 -49.66 23.05 -25.64
C PHE A 1094 -49.39 21.58 -26.01
N ASP A 1095 -48.58 21.39 -27.04
CA ASP A 1095 -48.09 20.09 -27.52
C ASP A 1095 -46.88 19.54 -26.73
N GLU A 1096 -46.23 20.39 -25.93
CA GLU A 1096 -45.01 20.11 -25.16
C GLU A 1096 -45.18 20.48 -23.67
N PRO A 1097 -44.86 19.58 -22.71
CA PRO A 1097 -45.08 19.84 -21.29
C PRO A 1097 -44.12 20.87 -20.70
N GLU A 1098 -42.89 20.96 -21.21
CA GLU A 1098 -41.90 21.95 -20.76
C GLU A 1098 -42.29 23.37 -21.19
N VAL A 1099 -42.84 23.51 -22.40
CA VAL A 1099 -43.41 24.77 -22.89
C VAL A 1099 -44.63 25.15 -22.05
N ALA A 1100 -45.54 24.20 -21.80
CA ALA A 1100 -46.69 24.39 -20.93
C ALA A 1100 -46.28 24.87 -19.53
N ALA A 1101 -45.38 24.16 -18.84
CA ALA A 1101 -44.91 24.53 -17.51
C ALA A 1101 -44.21 25.90 -17.47
N SER A 1102 -43.37 26.20 -18.47
CA SER A 1102 -42.68 27.49 -18.59
C SER A 1102 -43.64 28.66 -18.81
N ARG A 1103 -44.69 28.47 -19.63
CA ARG A 1103 -45.77 29.45 -19.79
C ARG A 1103 -46.60 29.57 -18.51
N HIS A 1104 -47.06 28.44 -17.97
CA HIS A 1104 -47.88 28.35 -16.76
C HIS A 1104 -47.23 29.09 -15.59
N ARG A 1105 -45.92 28.92 -15.35
CA ARG A 1105 -45.22 29.65 -14.27
C ARG A 1105 -45.30 31.17 -14.47
N LYS A 1106 -45.14 31.69 -15.69
CA LYS A 1106 -45.29 33.13 -15.97
C LYS A 1106 -46.72 33.62 -15.80
N GLY A 1107 -47.71 32.84 -16.23
CA GLY A 1107 -49.13 33.12 -15.97
C GLY A 1107 -49.45 33.13 -14.47
N LEU A 1108 -48.94 32.16 -13.71
CA LEU A 1108 -49.11 32.08 -12.26
C LEU A 1108 -48.50 33.31 -11.55
N LEU A 1109 -47.27 33.68 -11.93
CA LEU A 1109 -46.57 34.87 -11.39
C LEU A 1109 -47.35 36.15 -11.70
N ARG A 1110 -47.87 36.32 -12.93
CA ARG A 1110 -48.79 37.42 -13.27
C ARG A 1110 -50.01 37.43 -12.35
N LEU A 1111 -50.65 36.28 -12.15
CA LEU A 1111 -51.86 36.16 -11.34
C LEU A 1111 -51.60 36.54 -9.88
N VAL A 1112 -50.49 36.07 -9.30
CA VAL A 1112 -50.04 36.47 -7.94
C VAL A 1112 -49.74 37.97 -7.88
N ALA A 1113 -49.00 38.52 -8.84
CA ALA A 1113 -48.63 39.94 -8.87
C ALA A 1113 -49.85 40.87 -9.01
N LEU A 1114 -50.91 40.44 -9.70
CA LEU A 1114 -52.19 41.15 -9.76
C LEU A 1114 -52.88 41.22 -8.39
N GLN A 1115 -52.75 40.18 -7.55
CA GLN A 1115 -53.36 40.11 -6.21
C GLN A 1115 -52.55 40.88 -5.15
N ILE A 1116 -51.21 40.79 -5.15
CA ILE A 1116 -50.35 41.47 -4.15
C ILE A 1116 -49.83 42.86 -4.61
N ARG A 1117 -50.52 43.48 -5.57
CA ARG A 1117 -50.08 44.68 -6.32
C ARG A 1117 -49.59 45.84 -5.44
N ASP A 1118 -50.21 46.08 -4.28
CA ASP A 1118 -49.82 47.19 -3.40
C ASP A 1118 -48.61 46.87 -2.50
N ALA A 1119 -48.35 45.58 -2.22
CA ALA A 1119 -47.10 45.15 -1.58
C ALA A 1119 -45.91 45.27 -2.55
N LEU A 1120 -46.11 44.98 -3.83
CA LEU A 1120 -45.10 45.18 -4.87
C LEU A 1120 -44.72 46.66 -5.04
N LYS A 1121 -45.71 47.57 -5.12
CA LYS A 1121 -45.48 49.04 -5.10
C LYS A 1121 -44.76 49.55 -3.84
N TYR A 1122 -44.87 48.83 -2.73
CA TYR A 1122 -44.11 49.14 -1.52
C TYR A 1122 -42.66 48.65 -1.66
N LEU A 1123 -42.44 47.41 -2.11
CA LEU A 1123 -41.11 46.85 -2.39
C LEU A 1123 -40.34 47.71 -3.41
N GLU A 1124 -40.94 48.05 -4.55
CA GLU A 1124 -40.41 48.96 -5.59
C GLU A 1124 -39.72 50.21 -5.03
N LYS A 1125 -40.30 50.78 -3.95
CA LYS A 1125 -39.90 52.06 -3.36
C LYS A 1125 -38.95 51.91 -2.16
N ASN A 1126 -38.79 50.70 -1.62
CA ASN A 1126 -38.10 50.47 -0.35
C ASN A 1126 -36.98 49.41 -0.45
N ILE A 1127 -36.53 49.02 -1.65
CA ILE A 1127 -35.39 48.09 -1.83
C ILE A 1127 -34.14 48.66 -1.14
N PRO A 1128 -33.59 48.01 -0.09
CA PRO A 1128 -32.43 48.51 0.64
C PRO A 1128 -31.19 48.60 -0.25
N ASP A 1129 -30.38 49.64 -0.07
CA ASP A 1129 -29.10 49.86 -0.78
C ASP A 1129 -29.16 49.83 -2.32
N LEU A 1130 -30.35 49.95 -2.93
CA LEU A 1130 -30.55 49.88 -4.38
C LEU A 1130 -29.64 50.83 -5.18
N GLN A 1131 -29.34 52.03 -4.67
CA GLN A 1131 -28.39 52.95 -5.32
C GLN A 1131 -26.95 52.41 -5.36
N LYS A 1132 -26.48 51.72 -4.30
CA LYS A 1132 -25.14 51.09 -4.32
C LYS A 1132 -25.10 49.92 -5.29
N MET A 1133 -26.16 49.10 -5.29
CA MET A 1133 -26.28 47.96 -6.22
C MET A 1133 -26.37 48.43 -7.67
N ALA A 1134 -27.10 49.51 -7.94
CA ALA A 1134 -27.17 50.14 -9.27
C ALA A 1134 -25.82 50.66 -9.76
N VAL A 1135 -24.99 51.26 -8.90
CA VAL A 1135 -23.63 51.69 -9.28
C VAL A 1135 -22.75 50.49 -9.66
N ALA A 1136 -22.89 49.34 -8.99
CA ALA A 1136 -22.17 48.11 -9.37
C ALA A 1136 -22.74 47.44 -10.63
N TYR A 1137 -24.06 47.55 -10.87
CA TYR A 1137 -24.76 46.95 -12.00
C TYR A 1137 -24.73 47.83 -13.27
N MET A 1138 -24.32 49.09 -13.16
CA MET A 1138 -24.25 50.07 -14.26
C MET A 1138 -23.56 49.60 -15.57
N PRO A 1139 -22.56 48.67 -15.55
CA PRO A 1139 -22.00 48.07 -16.78
C PRO A 1139 -22.90 47.03 -17.48
N LEU A 1140 -23.98 46.59 -16.84
CA LEU A 1140 -24.86 45.49 -17.27
C LEU A 1140 -26.29 45.97 -17.59
N GLY A 1141 -26.74 47.07 -16.98
CA GLY A 1141 -28.03 47.68 -17.25
C GLY A 1141 -28.33 48.87 -16.34
N THR A 1142 -29.57 49.36 -16.42
CA THR A 1142 -30.07 50.51 -15.66
C THR A 1142 -30.52 50.14 -14.24
N GLN A 1143 -30.70 51.16 -13.40
CA GLN A 1143 -31.31 51.00 -12.08
C GLN A 1143 -32.78 50.57 -12.14
N GLU A 1144 -33.48 50.83 -13.25
CA GLU A 1144 -34.88 50.43 -13.42
C GLU A 1144 -34.96 48.92 -13.73
N GLU A 1145 -34.17 48.45 -14.69
CA GLU A 1145 -34.05 47.01 -15.02
C GLU A 1145 -33.56 46.19 -13.83
N LEU A 1146 -32.59 46.71 -13.04
CA LEU A 1146 -32.15 46.05 -11.80
C LEU A 1146 -33.28 45.95 -10.77
N ARG A 1147 -34.10 47.01 -10.63
CA ARG A 1147 -35.24 47.03 -9.70
C ARG A 1147 -36.29 46.00 -10.12
N GLU A 1148 -36.63 45.98 -11.40
CA GLU A 1148 -37.58 45.02 -11.99
C GLU A 1148 -37.10 43.57 -11.79
N GLN A 1149 -35.82 43.28 -12.11
CA GLN A 1149 -35.23 41.95 -11.86
C GLN A 1149 -35.25 41.54 -10.38
N ILE A 1150 -34.99 42.45 -9.44
CA ILE A 1150 -35.08 42.16 -7.99
C ILE A 1150 -36.52 41.84 -7.57
N ILE A 1151 -37.52 42.49 -8.18
CA ILE A 1151 -38.94 42.25 -7.89
C ILE A 1151 -39.42 40.94 -8.50
N ASP A 1152 -39.05 40.65 -9.76
CA ASP A 1152 -39.35 39.37 -10.42
C ASP A 1152 -38.74 38.20 -9.62
N VAL A 1153 -37.48 38.31 -9.20
CA VAL A 1153 -36.82 37.30 -8.34
C VAL A 1153 -37.41 37.22 -6.92
N ALA A 1154 -38.14 38.25 -6.47
CA ALA A 1154 -38.90 38.21 -5.21
C ALA A 1154 -40.35 37.71 -5.37
N LEU A 1155 -40.81 37.51 -6.61
CA LEU A 1155 -42.08 36.88 -6.98
C LEU A 1155 -41.92 35.40 -7.34
N GLU A 1156 -40.76 35.02 -7.89
CA GLU A 1156 -40.39 33.69 -8.43
C GLU A 1156 -40.28 32.52 -7.43
#